data_AF-F4JYU0-F1
#
_entry.id   AF-F4JYU0-F1
#
_cell.length_a   1.000
_cell.length_b   1.000
_cell.length_c   1.000
_cell.angle_alpha   90.00
_cell.angle_beta   90.00
_cell.angle_gamma   90.00
#
_symmetry.space_group_name_H-M   'P 1'
#
loop_
_entity.id
_entity.type
_entity.pdbx_description
1 polymer ?
#
loop_
_entity_poly.entity_id
_entity_poly.type
_entity_poly.pdbx_seq_one_letter_code
_entity_poly.pdbx_strand_id
1 'polypeptide(L)'
;MQTLSIAFCNSALVIRRRNSIGNRNRVKLSLISSSSPTLVCHSKSKSQTDSLRVLEWDKLCDVVASFARTSLGREATKKKLWSLDQSFSESLKLLDETDAAIKMLEHGSFCLDLSSIHISLVESGIRHAKRRLSLRADQALEVASLLRFFENLQLDLKAAIKQDGDWYKRFMPLSELIVHPVINRSFVKLVEQVIDPDGTIKDSASSALRQSRERVQTLERKLQQLLDAIIRSQKDDESVMLAAEIDGRWCIQMSSNQLTSVNGLLLSSGSGGGTAAEPIAAVSMNDDLQSARASVAKAEAEILSMLTEKMQDGLCQIEVVLSYSIQLDVINARATYSRAYGGAHPDIYLPPEDEVESLSAGENSPDINLPSEKPLSKKEWLLYLPRCYHPLLLYQHKKGIRKTRETVKFHKTADTVLSGAPPIPADFQISKGTRVLVITGPNTGGKTICLKSVGLAAMMAKSGLYVLATESARIPWFDNIYADIGDEQSLLQSLSTFSGHLKQISEILSHSTSRSLVLLDEVGAGTNPLEGAALGMAILESFAESGSLLTMATTHHGELKTLKYSNSAFENACMEFDDLNLKPTYKILWGVPGRSNAINIADRLGLPCDIIESARELYGSASAEINEVILDMERYKQEYQRLLNESRVYIRLSRELHENLLTAQKNINDHSTKERRKMRQELTQAGSMTRSTLRRTLQQFRSSAGKSSQSKVATQLQTKVKTTKDEDNGIRSSSVVERRPLPEAAAQKVPEVGSSVFVSSLGKKATVLKVEHSKKEILVQVGIMKMKVKLTDVVA
;
A
#
# COMPACT_ATOMS: atom_id res chain seq x y z
N MET A 1 47.96 -17.22 -1.83
CA MET A 1 47.72 -15.90 -2.46
C MET A 1 46.26 -15.50 -2.20
N GLN A 2 45.87 -15.22 -0.96
CA GLN A 2 44.57 -14.64 -0.65
C GLN A 2 44.78 -13.14 -0.42
N THR A 3 44.50 -12.35 -1.45
CA THR A 3 44.61 -10.89 -1.45
C THR A 3 43.50 -10.30 -0.58
N LEU A 4 43.84 -9.98 0.68
CA LEU A 4 43.09 -9.06 1.53
C LEU A 4 43.09 -7.68 0.86
N SER A 5 41.98 -7.34 0.20
CA SER A 5 41.74 -6.01 -0.36
C SER A 5 41.46 -5.04 0.78
N ILE A 6 42.53 -4.45 1.34
CA ILE A 6 42.44 -3.31 2.25
C ILE A 6 42.14 -2.09 1.38
N ALA A 7 40.90 -1.61 1.45
CA ALA A 7 40.46 -0.38 0.80
C ALA A 7 41.22 0.81 1.40
N PHE A 8 42.21 1.32 0.66
CA PHE A 8 42.88 2.58 0.96
C PHE A 8 41.87 3.73 0.83
N CYS A 9 41.45 4.27 1.96
CA CYS A 9 40.65 5.48 2.03
C CYS A 9 41.57 6.67 1.76
N ASN A 10 41.49 7.25 0.56
CA ASN A 10 42.22 8.47 0.19
C ASN A 10 41.74 9.64 1.07
N SER A 11 42.57 10.01 2.03
CA SER A 11 42.42 11.25 2.81
C SER A 11 42.68 12.45 1.88
N ALA A 12 41.61 13.14 1.50
CA ALA A 12 41.71 14.41 0.81
C ALA A 12 42.35 15.45 1.74
N LEU A 13 43.60 15.81 1.44
CA LEU A 13 44.39 16.81 2.14
C LEU A 13 43.78 18.21 1.91
N VAL A 14 42.92 18.68 2.80
CA VAL A 14 42.35 20.05 2.72
C VAL A 14 43.39 21.05 3.22
N ILE A 15 44.19 21.59 2.30
CA ILE A 15 45.12 22.71 2.57
C ILE A 15 44.29 24.00 2.70
N ARG A 16 43.88 24.34 3.93
CA ARG A 16 43.34 25.67 4.22
C ARG A 16 44.49 26.66 4.43
N ARG A 17 44.74 27.49 3.41
CA ARG A 17 45.55 28.71 3.54
C ARG A 17 44.85 29.68 4.50
N ARG A 18 45.48 30.01 5.63
CA ARG A 18 45.14 31.23 6.38
C ARG A 18 46.40 32.01 6.73
N ASN A 19 46.32 33.29 6.39
CA ASN A 19 47.37 34.29 6.46
C ASN A 19 47.82 34.58 7.91
N SER A 20 49.15 34.60 8.05
CA SER A 20 49.97 35.63 8.70
C SER A 20 49.74 36.05 10.17
N ILE A 21 50.89 36.14 10.86
CA ILE A 21 51.26 36.97 12.02
C ILE A 21 51.26 36.24 13.39
N GLY A 22 52.45 35.69 13.68
CA GLY A 22 53.19 35.81 14.95
C GLY A 22 52.45 35.63 16.28
N ASN A 23 52.70 34.50 16.96
CA ASN A 23 53.61 34.49 18.11
C ASN A 23 53.91 33.06 18.55
N ARG A 24 55.15 32.84 18.98
CA ARG A 24 55.68 31.56 19.47
C ARG A 24 54.94 31.12 20.73
N ASN A 25 54.25 29.98 20.69
CA ASN A 25 54.05 29.14 21.87
C ASN A 25 54.01 27.67 21.45
N ARG A 26 54.94 26.90 22.03
CA ARG A 26 55.06 25.44 21.87
C ARG A 26 53.80 24.77 22.42
N VAL A 27 52.80 24.51 21.57
CA VAL A 27 51.67 23.66 21.93
C VAL A 27 52.06 22.21 21.65
N LYS A 28 52.21 21.44 22.72
CA LYS A 28 52.34 19.98 22.68
C LYS A 28 51.13 19.41 21.93
N LEU A 29 51.36 18.68 20.83
CA LEU A 29 50.33 17.89 20.16
C LEU A 29 49.86 16.78 21.11
N SER A 30 48.76 17.00 21.82
CA SER A 30 47.88 15.92 22.19
C SER A 30 46.96 15.65 21.01
N LEU A 31 47.03 14.44 20.48
CA LEU A 31 46.04 13.89 19.55
C LEU A 31 44.70 13.88 20.27
N ILE A 32 43.94 14.97 20.19
CA ILE A 32 42.52 14.95 20.47
C ILE A 32 41.93 14.18 19.29
N SER A 33 41.72 12.88 19.51
CA SER A 33 40.87 12.05 18.68
C SER A 33 39.48 12.68 18.70
N SER A 34 39.23 13.60 17.77
CA SER A 34 37.87 13.95 17.39
C SER A 34 37.28 12.68 16.81
N SER A 35 36.53 11.96 17.62
CA SER A 35 35.56 10.96 17.20
C SER A 35 34.53 11.67 16.33
N SER A 36 34.90 11.91 15.07
CA SER A 36 33.92 11.77 14.00
C SER A 36 33.37 10.36 14.16
N PRO A 37 32.05 10.15 14.16
CA PRO A 37 31.51 8.81 14.25
C PRO A 37 32.04 8.11 13.00
N THR A 38 33.07 7.30 13.19
CA THR A 38 33.27 6.13 12.38
C THR A 38 31.90 5.50 12.31
N LEU A 39 31.28 5.56 11.13
CA LEU A 39 30.21 4.66 10.75
C LEU A 39 30.80 3.26 10.87
N VAL A 40 30.86 2.78 12.12
CA VAL A 40 30.99 1.38 12.43
C VAL A 40 29.68 0.84 11.88
N CYS A 41 29.70 0.36 10.62
CA CYS A 41 28.70 -0.57 10.18
C CYS A 41 28.74 -1.69 11.22
N HIS A 42 27.83 -1.66 12.19
CA HIS A 42 27.66 -2.77 13.10
C HIS A 42 27.40 -3.97 12.19
N SER A 43 28.36 -4.88 12.10
CA SER A 43 28.14 -6.16 11.45
C SER A 43 26.91 -6.75 12.14
N LYS A 44 25.83 -6.98 11.37
CA LYS A 44 24.60 -7.57 11.89
C LYS A 44 24.95 -8.83 12.69
N SER A 45 24.26 -9.05 13.80
CA SER A 45 24.44 -10.29 14.55
C SER A 45 24.11 -11.48 13.62
N LYS A 46 24.64 -12.65 13.97
CA LYS A 46 24.32 -13.87 13.22
C LYS A 46 22.81 -14.12 13.26
N SER A 47 22.19 -13.99 14.44
CA SER A 47 20.74 -14.10 14.61
C SER A 47 19.91 -13.17 13.72
N GLN A 48 20.31 -11.90 13.55
CA GLN A 48 19.62 -10.97 12.64
C GLN A 48 19.74 -11.42 11.18
N THR A 49 20.93 -11.86 10.76
CA THR A 49 21.17 -12.28 9.38
C THR A 49 20.39 -13.57 9.06
N ASP A 50 20.35 -14.51 10.00
CA ASP A 50 19.58 -15.74 9.86
C ASP A 50 18.07 -15.45 9.83
N SER A 51 17.59 -14.51 10.65
CA SER A 51 16.18 -14.07 10.65
C SER A 51 15.76 -13.49 9.29
N LEU A 52 16.60 -12.67 8.64
CA LEU A 52 16.32 -12.12 7.30
C LEU A 52 16.25 -13.19 6.23
N ARG A 53 17.11 -14.20 6.32
CA ARG A 53 17.13 -15.34 5.38
C ARG A 53 15.86 -16.18 5.52
N VAL A 54 15.50 -16.52 6.75
CA VAL A 54 14.36 -17.37 7.08
C VAL A 54 13.02 -16.72 6.72
N LEU A 55 12.92 -15.39 6.89
CA LEU A 55 11.77 -14.60 6.44
C LEU A 55 11.77 -14.33 4.92
N GLU A 56 12.81 -14.73 4.20
CA GLU A 56 12.96 -14.52 2.75
C GLU A 56 12.94 -13.02 2.35
N TRP A 57 13.52 -12.17 3.20
CA TRP A 57 13.57 -10.72 2.95
C TRP A 57 14.36 -10.38 1.69
N ASP A 58 15.38 -11.18 1.35
CA ASP A 58 16.17 -11.07 0.12
C ASP A 58 15.28 -11.18 -1.13
N LYS A 59 14.37 -12.17 -1.15
CA LYS A 59 13.44 -12.38 -2.26
C LYS A 59 12.50 -11.19 -2.41
N LEU A 60 12.03 -10.63 -1.30
CA LEU A 60 11.18 -9.44 -1.33
C LEU A 60 11.95 -8.20 -1.80
N CYS A 61 13.20 -8.02 -1.35
CA CYS A 61 14.08 -6.97 -1.85
C CYS A 61 14.27 -7.07 -3.37
N ASP A 62 14.46 -8.28 -3.91
CA ASP A 62 14.57 -8.51 -5.36
C ASP A 62 13.27 -8.17 -6.10
N VAL A 63 12.12 -8.51 -5.52
CA VAL A 63 10.82 -8.13 -6.08
C VAL A 63 10.68 -6.61 -6.14
N VAL A 64 10.95 -5.89 -5.06
CA VAL A 64 10.83 -4.42 -5.05
C VAL A 64 11.87 -3.78 -5.97
N ALA A 65 13.11 -4.26 -5.97
CA ALA A 65 14.16 -3.76 -6.85
C ALA A 65 13.84 -3.97 -8.34
N SER A 66 13.04 -4.98 -8.69
CA SER A 66 12.58 -5.16 -10.08
C SER A 66 11.69 -4.02 -10.60
N PHE A 67 11.12 -3.20 -9.71
CA PHE A 67 10.36 -2.00 -10.06
C PHE A 67 11.24 -0.78 -10.36
N ALA A 68 12.52 -0.81 -9.98
CA ALA A 68 13.48 0.22 -10.39
C ALA A 68 13.71 0.17 -11.89
N ARG A 69 13.69 1.34 -12.52
CA ARG A 69 13.72 1.49 -13.99
C ARG A 69 15.13 1.45 -14.54
N THR A 70 16.13 1.62 -13.69
CA THR A 70 17.55 1.64 -14.08
C THR A 70 18.32 0.51 -13.38
N SER A 71 19.45 0.10 -13.96
CA SER A 71 20.30 -0.94 -13.36
C SER A 71 20.90 -0.48 -12.02
N LEU A 72 21.42 0.75 -11.96
CA LEU A 72 21.98 1.30 -10.73
C LEU A 72 20.91 1.53 -9.66
N GLY A 73 19.72 2.00 -10.04
CA GLY A 73 18.60 2.13 -9.12
C GLY A 73 18.13 0.79 -8.56
N ARG A 74 18.14 -0.28 -9.37
CA ARG A 74 17.84 -1.65 -8.92
C ARG A 74 18.83 -2.14 -7.87
N GLU A 75 20.13 -1.99 -8.13
CA GLU A 75 21.18 -2.36 -7.17
C GLU A 75 21.11 -1.53 -5.88
N ALA A 76 20.89 -0.22 -6.01
CA ALA A 76 20.74 0.69 -4.88
C ALA A 76 19.51 0.34 -4.03
N THR A 77 18.38 0.01 -4.68
CA THR A 77 17.14 -0.39 -3.99
C THR A 77 17.37 -1.66 -3.18
N LYS A 78 17.93 -2.70 -3.81
CA LYS A 78 18.23 -3.97 -3.12
C LYS A 78 19.17 -3.75 -1.94
N LYS A 79 20.25 -2.98 -2.13
CA LYS A 79 21.22 -2.67 -1.07
C LYS A 79 20.58 -1.91 0.10
N LYS A 80 19.78 -0.89 -0.20
CA LYS A 80 19.12 -0.08 0.83
C LYS A 80 18.09 -0.90 1.61
N LEU A 81 17.25 -1.69 0.94
CA LEU A 81 16.28 -2.55 1.62
C LEU A 81 16.95 -3.66 2.45
N TRP A 82 18.05 -4.24 1.98
CA TRP A 82 18.76 -5.29 2.73
C TRP A 82 19.41 -4.77 4.02
N SER A 83 19.82 -3.50 4.06
CA SER A 83 20.52 -2.92 5.22
C SER A 83 19.67 -2.90 6.50
N LEU A 84 18.38 -2.56 6.43
CA LEU A 84 17.45 -2.48 7.58
C LEU A 84 18.02 -1.78 8.84
N ASP A 85 18.95 -0.84 8.65
CA ASP A 85 19.67 -0.11 9.70
C ASP A 85 18.99 1.20 10.11
N GLN A 86 17.79 1.44 9.58
CA GLN A 86 17.12 2.72 9.74
C GLN A 86 16.66 2.93 11.18
N SER A 87 16.77 4.16 11.66
CA SER A 87 16.12 4.65 12.87
C SER A 87 14.62 4.90 12.65
N PHE A 88 13.86 5.14 13.73
CA PHE A 88 12.45 5.50 13.64
C PHE A 88 12.22 6.76 12.78
N SER A 89 13.01 7.82 13.00
CA SER A 89 12.90 9.06 12.23
C SER A 89 13.22 8.85 10.74
N GLU A 90 14.22 8.02 10.42
CA GLU A 90 14.53 7.68 9.03
C GLU A 90 13.42 6.83 8.40
N SER A 91 12.85 5.88 9.13
CA SER A 91 11.74 5.06 8.64
C SER A 91 10.53 5.93 8.26
N LEU A 92 10.22 6.94 9.08
CA LEU A 92 9.15 7.91 8.80
C LEU A 92 9.46 8.76 7.56
N LYS A 93 10.68 9.31 7.45
CA LYS A 93 11.11 10.06 6.25
C LYS A 93 11.02 9.23 4.98
N LEU A 94 11.49 7.98 5.04
CA LEU A 94 11.43 7.03 3.94
C LEU A 94 9.98 6.73 3.53
N LEU A 95 9.05 6.69 4.49
CA LEU A 95 7.63 6.50 4.20
C LEU A 95 7.00 7.75 3.59
N ASP A 96 7.34 8.95 4.09
CA ASP A 96 6.91 10.24 3.54
C ASP A 96 7.39 10.43 2.09
N GLU A 97 8.62 10.02 1.78
CA GLU A 97 9.15 10.00 0.41
C GLU A 97 8.34 9.07 -0.51
N THR A 98 8.03 7.85 -0.05
CA THR A 98 7.23 6.90 -0.82
C THR A 98 5.81 7.42 -1.04
N ASP A 99 5.19 8.00 -0.02
CA ASP A 99 3.86 8.62 -0.09
C ASP A 99 3.83 9.81 -1.07
N ALA A 100 4.83 10.68 -1.00
CA ALA A 100 4.99 11.79 -1.93
C ALA A 100 5.13 11.30 -3.38
N ALA A 101 5.93 10.26 -3.63
CA ALA A 101 6.08 9.67 -4.96
C ALA A 101 4.78 9.04 -5.48
N ILE A 102 4.01 8.35 -4.63
CA ILE A 102 2.69 7.81 -5.02
C ILE A 102 1.76 8.94 -5.44
N LYS A 103 1.67 10.02 -4.65
CA LYS A 103 0.85 11.19 -4.97
C LYS A 103 1.28 11.88 -6.27
N MET A 104 2.58 11.96 -6.55
CA MET A 104 3.09 12.48 -7.83
C MET A 104 2.64 11.59 -9.01
N LEU A 105 2.71 10.27 -8.85
CA LEU A 105 2.26 9.30 -9.87
C LEU A 105 0.73 9.29 -10.07
N GLU A 106 -0.04 9.69 -9.06
CA GLU A 106 -1.51 9.84 -9.14
C GLU A 106 -1.92 11.16 -9.81
N HIS A 107 -1.16 12.24 -9.57
CA HIS A 107 -1.37 13.52 -10.25
C HIS A 107 -1.21 13.39 -11.78
N GLY A 108 -0.40 12.45 -12.25
CA GLY A 108 -0.24 12.11 -13.67
C GLY A 108 0.59 13.10 -14.49
N SER A 109 0.90 14.29 -13.95
CA SER A 109 1.78 15.27 -14.61
C SER A 109 3.26 14.95 -14.47
N PHE A 110 3.63 14.12 -13.49
CA PHE A 110 5.02 13.79 -13.23
C PHE A 110 5.39 12.46 -13.90
N CYS A 111 6.39 12.51 -14.77
CA CYS A 111 7.06 11.31 -15.26
C CYS A 111 8.30 11.05 -14.40
N LEU A 112 8.21 10.10 -13.47
CA LEU A 112 9.36 9.61 -12.70
C LEU A 112 10.08 8.44 -13.40
N ASP A 113 9.79 8.22 -14.68
CA ASP A 113 10.35 7.09 -15.42
C ASP A 113 11.71 7.46 -16.05
N LEU A 114 12.75 6.78 -15.58
CA LEU A 114 14.11 6.88 -16.09
C LEU A 114 14.44 5.77 -17.11
N SER A 115 13.45 4.99 -17.56
CA SER A 115 13.65 3.83 -18.44
C SER A 115 14.30 4.15 -19.80
N SER A 116 14.08 5.36 -20.31
CA SER A 116 14.65 5.83 -21.58
C SER A 116 16.10 6.29 -21.46
N ILE A 117 16.67 6.36 -20.25
CA ILE A 117 18.00 6.88 -20.00
C ILE A 117 18.93 5.75 -19.57
N HIS A 118 20.01 5.56 -20.31
CA HIS A 118 21.05 4.60 -20.00
C HIS A 118 22.02 5.16 -18.95
N ILE A 119 21.60 5.09 -17.68
CA ILE A 119 22.40 5.62 -16.55
C ILE A 119 23.82 5.02 -16.47
N SER A 120 24.03 3.78 -16.92
CA SER A 120 25.38 3.18 -17.01
C SER A 120 26.31 3.94 -17.98
N LEU A 121 25.77 4.49 -19.07
CA LEU A 121 26.50 5.34 -20.00
C LEU A 121 26.81 6.71 -19.39
N VAL A 122 25.90 7.26 -18.59
CA VAL A 122 26.13 8.49 -17.81
C VAL A 122 27.30 8.30 -16.84
N GLU A 123 27.30 7.23 -16.04
CA GLU A 123 28.40 6.92 -15.12
C GLU A 123 29.73 6.72 -15.87
N SER A 124 29.69 6.02 -17.01
CA SER A 124 30.86 5.86 -17.87
C SER A 124 31.36 7.19 -18.43
N GLY A 125 30.46 8.08 -18.86
CA GLY A 125 30.79 9.42 -19.35
C GLY A 125 31.44 10.27 -18.27
N ILE A 126 30.92 10.25 -17.04
CA ILE A 126 31.53 10.94 -15.89
C ILE A 126 32.95 10.38 -15.63
N ARG A 127 33.12 9.06 -15.65
CA ARG A 127 34.44 8.42 -15.48
C ARG A 127 35.43 8.83 -16.57
N HIS A 128 34.99 8.92 -17.84
CA HIS A 128 35.82 9.37 -18.95
C HIS A 128 36.22 10.84 -18.79
N ALA A 129 35.26 11.72 -18.51
CA ALA A 129 35.49 13.14 -18.30
C ALA A 129 36.45 13.40 -17.12
N LYS A 130 36.30 12.68 -15.99
CA LYS A 130 37.25 12.72 -14.84
C LYS A 130 38.68 12.39 -15.25
N ARG A 131 38.84 11.42 -16.14
CA ARG A 131 40.15 10.95 -16.62
C ARG A 131 40.67 11.72 -17.84
N ARG A 132 39.96 12.78 -18.26
CA ARG A 132 40.25 13.55 -19.49
C ARG A 132 40.31 12.67 -20.75
N LEU A 133 39.54 11.59 -20.76
CA LEU A 133 39.32 10.78 -21.95
C LEU A 133 38.14 11.39 -22.72
N SER A 134 38.24 11.41 -24.04
CA SER A 134 37.16 11.91 -24.89
C SER A 134 35.87 11.12 -24.62
N LEU A 135 34.77 11.86 -24.46
CA LEU A 135 33.43 11.31 -24.45
C LEU A 135 33.13 10.67 -25.81
N ARG A 136 32.29 9.65 -25.77
CA ARG A 136 31.61 9.16 -26.97
C ARG A 136 30.28 9.91 -27.16
N ALA A 137 29.75 9.86 -28.38
CA ALA A 137 28.49 10.53 -28.71
C ALA A 137 27.29 9.99 -27.88
N ASP A 138 27.21 8.66 -27.71
CA ASP A 138 26.20 8.00 -26.87
C ASP A 138 26.27 8.48 -25.41
N GLN A 139 27.48 8.58 -24.85
CA GLN A 139 27.68 9.04 -23.48
C GLN A 139 27.24 10.50 -23.29
N ALA A 140 27.59 11.39 -24.24
CA ALA A 140 27.22 12.79 -24.19
C ALA A 140 25.69 12.97 -24.30
N LEU A 141 25.05 12.21 -25.20
CA LEU A 141 23.59 12.22 -25.38
C LEU A 141 22.86 11.80 -24.10
N GLU A 142 23.28 10.70 -23.46
CA GLU A 142 22.64 10.21 -22.22
C GLU A 142 22.81 11.16 -21.03
N VAL A 143 23.96 11.82 -20.90
CA VAL A 143 24.17 12.85 -19.87
C VAL A 143 23.23 14.03 -20.13
N ALA A 144 23.08 14.46 -21.39
CA ALA A 144 22.15 15.52 -21.75
C ALA A 144 20.68 15.12 -21.47
N SER A 145 20.29 13.90 -21.81
CA SER A 145 18.96 13.33 -21.54
C SER A 145 18.65 13.30 -20.05
N LEU A 146 19.60 12.90 -19.20
CA LEU A 146 19.43 12.93 -17.75
C LEU A 146 19.25 14.34 -17.19
N LEU A 147 20.05 15.30 -17.66
CA LEU A 147 19.92 16.71 -17.28
C LEU A 147 18.57 17.30 -17.72
N ARG A 148 18.11 16.95 -18.93
CA ARG A 148 16.78 17.33 -19.45
C ARG A 148 15.65 16.73 -18.63
N PHE A 149 15.77 15.47 -18.22
CA PHE A 149 14.80 14.82 -17.36
C PHE A 149 14.58 15.61 -16.06
N PHE A 150 15.66 15.97 -15.36
CA PHE A 150 15.56 16.81 -14.16
C PHE A 150 15.01 18.21 -14.46
N GLU A 151 15.31 18.78 -15.63
CA GLU A 151 14.80 20.09 -16.02
C GLU A 151 13.28 20.07 -16.14
N ASN A 152 12.76 19.07 -16.83
CA ASN A 152 11.32 18.87 -16.99
C ASN A 152 10.66 18.61 -15.65
N LEU A 153 11.24 17.76 -14.81
CA LEU A 153 10.73 17.47 -13.46
C LEU A 153 10.65 18.74 -12.59
N GLN A 154 11.67 19.61 -12.64
CA GLN A 154 11.66 20.91 -11.96
C GLN A 154 10.57 21.85 -12.48
N LEU A 155 10.28 21.83 -13.78
CA LEU A 155 9.21 22.62 -14.40
C LEU A 155 7.83 22.10 -14.00
N ASP A 156 7.64 20.78 -14.04
CA ASP A 156 6.39 20.11 -13.65
C ASP A 156 6.05 20.39 -12.18
N LEU A 157 7.06 20.32 -11.31
CA LEU A 157 6.89 20.62 -9.89
C LEU A 157 6.45 22.07 -9.67
N LYS A 158 7.10 23.02 -10.36
CA LYS A 158 6.71 24.44 -10.31
C LYS A 158 5.31 24.68 -10.86
N ALA A 159 4.92 23.98 -11.91
CA ALA A 159 3.58 24.07 -12.49
C ALA A 159 2.51 23.55 -11.52
N ALA A 160 2.73 22.39 -10.89
CA ALA A 160 1.79 21.80 -9.93
C ALA A 160 1.61 22.69 -8.68
N ILE A 161 2.69 23.24 -8.13
CA ILE A 161 2.63 24.15 -6.97
C ILE A 161 1.86 25.44 -7.30
N LYS A 162 1.95 25.94 -8.55
CA LYS A 162 1.17 27.10 -9.00
C LYS A 162 -0.33 26.79 -9.15
N GLN A 163 -0.69 25.56 -9.46
CA GLN A 163 -2.09 25.15 -9.61
C GLN A 163 -2.79 25.06 -8.26
N ASP A 164 -2.14 24.45 -7.27
CA ASP A 164 -2.64 24.36 -5.89
C ASP A 164 -1.47 24.32 -4.90
N GLY A 165 -1.48 25.26 -3.95
CA GLY A 165 -0.45 25.38 -2.92
C GLY A 165 -0.41 24.20 -1.95
N ASP A 166 -1.48 23.40 -1.84
CA ASP A 166 -1.48 22.21 -1.01
C ASP A 166 -0.65 21.06 -1.62
N TRP A 167 -0.41 21.05 -2.93
CA TRP A 167 0.52 20.11 -3.56
C TRP A 167 1.95 20.29 -3.04
N TYR A 168 2.35 21.52 -2.71
CA TYR A 168 3.67 21.78 -2.13
C TYR A 168 3.89 20.95 -0.85
N LYS A 169 2.89 20.91 0.05
CA LYS A 169 2.98 20.12 1.29
C LYS A 169 3.09 18.62 1.00
N ARG A 170 2.35 18.14 -0.01
CA ARG A 170 2.31 16.72 -0.39
C ARG A 170 3.59 16.25 -1.08
N PHE A 171 4.24 17.12 -1.87
CA PHE A 171 5.48 16.80 -2.57
C PHE A 171 6.73 17.22 -1.81
N MET A 172 6.57 17.89 -0.66
CA MET A 172 7.66 18.43 0.17
C MET A 172 8.79 17.41 0.42
N PRO A 173 8.53 16.13 0.76
CA PRO A 173 9.59 15.14 0.99
C PRO A 173 10.53 14.92 -0.22
N LEU A 174 10.06 15.19 -1.44
CA LEU A 174 10.84 15.04 -2.68
C LEU A 174 11.28 16.37 -3.29
N SER A 175 10.79 17.50 -2.76
CA SER A 175 11.06 18.83 -3.31
C SER A 175 12.55 19.16 -3.34
N GLU A 176 13.29 18.84 -2.28
CA GLU A 176 14.73 19.06 -2.20
C GLU A 176 15.47 18.21 -3.24
N LEU A 177 15.13 16.93 -3.34
CA LEU A 177 15.73 16.00 -4.30
C LEU A 177 15.53 16.47 -5.77
N ILE A 178 14.39 17.10 -6.06
CA ILE A 178 14.02 17.57 -7.39
C ILE A 178 14.66 18.93 -7.71
N VAL A 179 14.63 19.87 -6.76
CA VAL A 179 15.00 21.28 -6.99
C VAL A 179 16.49 21.54 -6.79
N HIS A 180 17.15 20.78 -5.91
CA HIS A 180 18.57 20.98 -5.59
C HIS A 180 19.53 20.75 -6.78
N PRO A 181 19.34 19.76 -7.67
CA PRO A 181 20.23 19.54 -8.80
C PRO A 181 20.30 20.77 -9.73
N VAL A 182 21.51 21.30 -9.93
CA VAL A 182 21.77 22.41 -10.84
C VAL A 182 22.01 21.87 -12.25
N ILE A 183 21.22 22.35 -13.20
CA ILE A 183 21.20 21.81 -14.56
C ILE A 183 22.07 22.68 -15.46
N ASN A 184 23.13 22.08 -16.02
CA ASN A 184 23.99 22.75 -16.98
C ASN A 184 23.32 22.83 -18.37
N ARG A 185 22.40 23.78 -18.52
CA ARG A 185 21.67 24.07 -19.77
C ARG A 185 22.60 24.36 -20.96
N SER A 186 23.77 24.93 -20.68
CA SER A 186 24.74 25.26 -21.74
C SER A 186 25.34 23.99 -22.37
N PHE A 187 25.64 22.98 -21.56
CA PHE A 187 26.09 21.68 -22.04
C PHE A 187 24.99 20.95 -22.81
N VAL A 188 23.77 20.91 -22.25
CA VAL A 188 22.62 20.25 -22.91
C VAL A 188 22.34 20.83 -24.30
N LYS A 189 22.26 22.16 -24.42
CA LYS A 189 22.05 22.82 -25.72
C LYS A 189 23.18 22.53 -26.70
N LEU A 190 24.41 22.47 -26.23
CA LEU A 190 25.57 22.18 -27.07
C LEU A 190 25.52 20.74 -27.61
N VAL A 191 25.19 19.76 -26.76
CA VAL A 191 24.98 18.37 -27.20
C VAL A 191 23.86 18.30 -28.24
N GLU A 192 22.71 18.92 -27.99
CA GLU A 192 21.57 18.94 -28.94
C GLU A 192 21.89 19.64 -30.27
N GLN A 193 22.83 20.59 -30.29
CA GLN A 193 23.27 21.27 -31.51
C GLN A 193 24.26 20.43 -32.33
N VAL A 194 24.98 19.52 -31.68
CA VAL A 194 26.11 18.78 -32.24
C VAL A 194 25.77 17.33 -32.56
N ILE A 195 24.87 16.71 -31.80
CA ILE A 195 24.54 15.28 -31.88
C ILE A 195 23.06 15.14 -32.23
N ASP A 196 22.75 14.21 -33.14
CA ASP A 196 21.40 13.81 -33.50
C ASP A 196 20.83 12.79 -32.49
N PRO A 197 19.50 12.64 -32.41
CA PRO A 197 18.87 11.68 -31.50
C PRO A 197 19.27 10.21 -31.76
N ASP A 198 19.80 9.90 -32.95
CA ASP A 198 20.31 8.58 -33.32
C ASP A 198 21.76 8.33 -32.86
N GLY A 199 22.39 9.33 -32.23
CA GLY A 199 23.77 9.27 -31.74
C GLY A 199 24.83 9.66 -32.77
N THR A 200 24.43 10.09 -33.98
CA THR A 200 25.37 10.57 -34.99
C THR A 200 25.74 12.04 -34.77
N ILE A 201 26.95 12.43 -35.16
CA ILE A 201 27.39 13.84 -35.08
C ILE A 201 26.83 14.57 -36.31
N LYS A 202 26.14 15.69 -36.09
CA LYS A 202 25.55 16.55 -37.11
C LYS A 202 26.60 17.17 -38.01
N ASP A 203 26.30 17.29 -39.31
CA ASP A 203 27.14 18.07 -40.24
C ASP A 203 27.21 19.55 -39.83
N SER A 204 26.18 20.07 -39.16
CA SER A 204 26.17 21.44 -38.63
C SER A 204 27.10 21.66 -37.44
N ALA A 205 27.66 20.60 -36.85
CA ALA A 205 28.53 20.70 -35.68
C ALA A 205 29.83 21.46 -35.97
N SER A 206 30.40 21.28 -37.18
CA SER A 206 31.62 21.96 -37.62
C SER A 206 31.66 22.08 -39.13
N SER A 207 32.07 23.24 -39.63
CA SER A 207 32.32 23.43 -41.06
C SER A 207 33.41 22.51 -41.60
N ALA A 208 34.41 22.18 -40.78
CA ALA A 208 35.49 21.27 -41.14
C ALA A 208 34.99 19.83 -41.29
N LEU A 209 34.09 19.39 -40.41
CA LEU A 209 33.44 18.07 -40.50
C LEU A 209 32.61 17.98 -41.78
N ARG A 210 31.76 18.98 -42.03
CA ARG A 210 30.93 19.05 -43.23
C ARG A 210 31.77 19.00 -44.51
N GLN A 211 32.82 19.82 -44.62
CA GLN A 211 33.71 19.82 -45.79
C GLN A 211 34.39 18.46 -45.99
N SER A 212 34.82 17.82 -44.90
CA SER A 212 35.46 16.50 -44.98
C SER A 212 34.48 15.42 -45.43
N ARG A 213 33.25 15.42 -44.91
CA ARG A 213 32.18 14.48 -45.32
C ARG A 213 31.73 14.72 -46.77
N GLU A 214 31.55 15.97 -47.19
CA GLU A 214 31.25 16.31 -48.59
C GLU A 214 32.38 15.85 -49.54
N ARG A 215 33.63 15.94 -49.11
CA ARG A 215 34.79 15.44 -49.86
C ARG A 215 34.80 13.92 -49.98
N VAL A 216 34.52 13.19 -48.89
CA VAL A 216 34.35 11.72 -48.89
C VAL A 216 33.26 11.33 -49.89
N GLN A 217 32.05 11.91 -49.78
CA GLN A 217 30.94 11.61 -50.68
C GLN A 217 31.25 11.94 -52.14
N THR A 218 32.04 12.98 -52.41
CA THR A 218 32.44 13.36 -53.77
C THR A 218 33.45 12.37 -54.34
N LEU A 219 34.41 11.92 -53.53
CA LEU A 219 35.41 10.93 -53.95
C LEU A 219 34.77 9.55 -54.16
N GLU A 220 33.88 9.10 -53.27
CA GLU A 220 33.13 7.86 -53.43
C GLU A 220 32.30 7.84 -54.71
N ARG A 221 31.56 8.93 -55.00
CA ARG A 221 30.80 9.05 -56.26
C ARG A 221 31.69 8.98 -57.50
N LYS A 222 32.85 9.66 -57.47
CA LYS A 222 33.79 9.63 -58.60
C LYS A 222 34.43 8.24 -58.76
N LEU A 223 34.79 7.58 -57.66
CA LEU A 223 35.33 6.22 -57.64
C LEU A 223 34.31 5.23 -58.20
N GLN A 224 33.05 5.30 -57.76
CA GLN A 224 31.98 4.46 -58.28
C GLN A 224 31.79 4.66 -59.79
N GLN A 225 31.73 5.91 -60.26
CA GLN A 225 31.62 6.22 -61.69
C GLN A 225 32.81 5.68 -62.51
N LEU A 226 34.02 5.76 -61.96
CA LEU A 226 35.24 5.23 -62.58
C LEU A 226 35.17 3.71 -62.67
N LEU A 227 34.82 3.02 -61.58
CA LEU A 227 34.70 1.56 -61.54
C LEU A 227 33.59 1.07 -62.48
N ASP A 228 32.43 1.74 -62.52
CA ASP A 228 31.34 1.43 -63.44
C ASP A 228 31.75 1.67 -64.91
N ALA A 229 32.60 2.66 -65.18
CA ALA A 229 33.16 2.87 -66.52
C ALA A 229 34.10 1.72 -66.91
N ILE A 230 34.96 1.26 -65.99
CA ILE A 230 35.85 0.12 -66.23
C ILE A 230 35.03 -1.17 -66.45
N ILE A 231 34.07 -1.45 -65.58
CA ILE A 231 33.20 -2.63 -65.70
C ILE A 231 32.42 -2.60 -67.02
N ARG A 232 31.89 -1.44 -67.43
CA ARG A 232 31.22 -1.31 -68.74
C ARG A 232 32.15 -1.53 -69.93
N SER A 233 33.40 -1.11 -69.85
CA SER A 233 34.38 -1.31 -70.92
C SER A 233 34.83 -2.77 -71.09
N GLN A 234 34.62 -3.59 -70.05
CA GLN A 234 35.10 -4.98 -69.95
C GLN A 234 33.95 -6.01 -69.95
N LYS A 235 32.75 -5.62 -70.38
CA LYS A 235 31.60 -6.52 -70.50
C LYS A 235 31.82 -7.59 -71.59
N ASP A 236 32.42 -8.71 -71.21
CA ASP A 236 32.19 -10.00 -71.85
C ASP A 236 31.04 -10.71 -71.11
N ASP A 237 30.09 -11.30 -71.85
CA ASP A 237 28.77 -11.75 -71.36
C ASP A 237 28.81 -12.83 -70.25
N GLU A 238 29.95 -13.47 -69.97
CA GLU A 238 30.08 -14.55 -68.97
C GLU A 238 30.73 -14.12 -67.64
N SER A 239 31.17 -12.86 -67.51
CA SER A 239 31.97 -12.39 -66.36
C SER A 239 31.20 -11.49 -65.39
N VAL A 240 30.96 -11.97 -64.17
CA VAL A 240 30.41 -11.13 -63.08
C VAL A 240 31.53 -10.31 -62.45
N MET A 241 31.70 -9.07 -62.92
CA MET A 241 32.52 -8.05 -62.25
C MET A 241 31.61 -7.11 -61.44
N LEU A 242 31.93 -6.91 -60.16
CA LEU A 242 31.18 -6.01 -59.28
C LEU A 242 32.10 -4.98 -58.66
N ALA A 243 31.67 -3.72 -58.65
CA ALA A 243 32.32 -2.69 -57.85
C ALA A 243 32.00 -2.96 -56.37
N ALA A 244 33.03 -3.06 -55.53
CA ALA A 244 32.91 -3.35 -54.12
C ALA A 244 33.87 -2.49 -53.29
N GLU A 245 33.52 -2.28 -52.03
CA GLU A 245 34.41 -1.69 -51.03
C GLU A 245 34.99 -2.80 -50.15
N ILE A 246 36.32 -2.96 -50.19
CA ILE A 246 37.05 -3.98 -49.41
C ILE A 246 38.09 -3.29 -48.55
N ASP A 247 38.01 -3.50 -47.23
CA ASP A 247 38.85 -2.85 -46.21
C ASP A 247 38.94 -1.32 -46.38
N GLY A 248 37.83 -0.70 -46.81
CA GLY A 248 37.72 0.74 -47.04
C GLY A 248 38.27 1.22 -48.39
N ARG A 249 38.69 0.33 -49.29
CA ARG A 249 39.18 0.66 -50.64
C ARG A 249 38.19 0.22 -51.70
N TRP A 250 37.92 1.09 -52.67
CA TRP A 250 37.04 0.79 -53.80
C TRP A 250 37.79 -0.03 -54.86
N CYS A 251 37.25 -1.20 -55.19
CA CYS A 251 37.88 -2.18 -56.06
C CYS A 251 36.86 -2.98 -56.88
N ILE A 252 37.35 -3.83 -57.78
CA ILE A 252 36.53 -4.71 -58.62
C ILE A 252 36.69 -6.13 -58.08
N GLN A 253 35.57 -6.72 -57.63
CA GLN A 253 35.50 -8.12 -57.25
C GLN A 253 35.13 -8.97 -58.47
N MET A 254 35.86 -10.06 -58.66
CA MET A 254 35.68 -11.01 -59.77
C MET A 254 35.78 -12.46 -59.27
N SER A 255 35.26 -13.41 -60.06
CA SER A 255 35.46 -14.83 -59.77
C SER A 255 36.94 -15.22 -59.93
N SER A 256 37.41 -16.21 -59.17
CA SER A 256 38.84 -16.53 -58.95
C SER A 256 39.67 -16.80 -60.20
N ASN A 257 39.04 -16.98 -61.36
CA ASN A 257 39.69 -17.46 -62.57
C ASN A 257 40.02 -16.34 -63.59
N GLN A 258 39.79 -15.05 -63.28
CA GLN A 258 39.91 -13.96 -64.27
C GLN A 258 40.81 -12.77 -63.85
N LEU A 259 41.84 -13.01 -63.04
CA LEU A 259 42.79 -11.98 -62.57
C LEU A 259 43.50 -11.17 -63.69
N THR A 260 43.52 -11.66 -64.92
CA THR A 260 44.36 -11.09 -65.99
C THR A 260 43.78 -9.86 -66.69
N SER A 261 42.48 -9.57 -66.54
CA SER A 261 41.84 -8.50 -67.33
C SER A 261 41.93 -7.10 -66.72
N VAL A 262 42.03 -6.99 -65.39
CA VAL A 262 42.08 -5.71 -64.68
C VAL A 262 43.51 -5.40 -64.27
N ASN A 263 44.12 -4.41 -64.95
CA ASN A 263 45.46 -3.93 -64.60
C ASN A 263 45.40 -3.13 -63.27
N GLY A 264 45.67 -3.81 -62.16
CA GLY A 264 45.40 -3.31 -60.81
C GLY A 264 46.18 -4.03 -59.70
N LEU A 265 46.11 -3.48 -58.49
CA LEU A 265 46.69 -4.03 -57.27
C LEU A 265 45.75 -5.07 -56.66
N LEU A 266 46.26 -6.27 -56.36
CA LEU A 266 45.48 -7.29 -55.64
C LEU A 266 45.37 -6.92 -54.15
N LEU A 267 44.15 -6.82 -53.62
CA LEU A 267 43.91 -6.39 -52.23
C LEU A 267 43.70 -7.55 -51.25
N SER A 268 42.99 -8.61 -51.64
CA SER A 268 42.80 -9.80 -50.79
C SER A 268 42.32 -11.03 -51.57
N SER A 269 42.74 -12.21 -51.10
CA SER A 269 42.26 -13.54 -51.50
C SER A 269 41.65 -14.25 -50.29
N GLY A 270 40.44 -13.85 -49.88
CA GLY A 270 39.72 -14.49 -48.77
C GLY A 270 39.18 -15.87 -49.18
N SER A 271 39.15 -16.82 -48.25
CA SER A 271 38.92 -18.27 -48.45
C SER A 271 37.53 -18.70 -48.99
N GLY A 272 36.68 -17.81 -49.50
CA GLY A 272 35.35 -18.19 -49.95
C GLY A 272 34.56 -17.23 -50.83
N GLY A 273 35.16 -16.16 -51.38
CA GLY A 273 34.37 -15.19 -52.14
C GLY A 273 35.18 -14.24 -53.02
N GLY A 274 35.68 -14.73 -54.16
CA GLY A 274 36.22 -13.91 -55.25
C GLY A 274 37.56 -13.22 -54.96
N THR A 275 38.28 -12.90 -56.03
CA THR A 275 39.50 -12.09 -56.00
C THR A 275 39.13 -10.63 -56.21
N ALA A 276 39.73 -9.74 -55.42
CA ALA A 276 39.51 -8.31 -55.55
C ALA A 276 40.76 -7.58 -56.04
N ALA A 277 40.61 -6.82 -57.12
CA ALA A 277 41.67 -6.01 -57.71
C ALA A 277 41.26 -4.53 -57.73
N GLU A 278 42.15 -3.67 -57.24
CA GLU A 278 42.04 -2.22 -57.32
C GLU A 278 42.68 -1.72 -58.61
N PRO A 279 41.92 -1.15 -59.56
CA PRO A 279 42.50 -0.61 -60.79
C PRO A 279 43.52 0.50 -60.51
N ILE A 280 44.62 0.55 -61.27
CA ILE A 280 45.68 1.59 -61.10
C ILE A 280 45.08 3.01 -61.15
N ALA A 281 44.07 3.24 -62.00
CA ALA A 281 43.38 4.52 -62.12
C ALA A 281 42.63 4.93 -60.84
N ALA A 282 42.21 3.97 -60.00
CA ALA A 282 41.49 4.22 -58.77
C ALA A 282 42.42 4.46 -57.56
N VAL A 283 43.70 4.05 -57.63
CA VAL A 283 44.64 4.08 -56.48
C VAL A 283 44.77 5.48 -55.87
N SER A 284 45.06 6.49 -56.70
CA SER A 284 45.21 7.88 -56.22
C SER A 284 43.94 8.41 -55.54
N MET A 285 42.77 8.06 -56.08
CA MET A 285 41.48 8.49 -55.53
C MET A 285 41.11 7.74 -54.25
N ASN A 286 41.49 6.47 -54.14
CA ASN A 286 41.35 5.69 -52.91
C ASN A 286 42.27 6.23 -51.80
N ASP A 287 43.51 6.59 -52.12
CA ASP A 287 44.43 7.22 -51.14
C ASP A 287 43.87 8.58 -50.66
N ASP A 288 43.35 9.40 -51.58
CA ASP A 288 42.64 10.64 -51.26
C ASP A 288 41.38 10.40 -50.41
N LEU A 289 40.62 9.33 -50.70
CA LEU A 289 39.44 8.95 -49.93
C LEU A 289 39.82 8.54 -48.51
N GLN A 290 40.90 7.78 -48.34
CA GLN A 290 41.42 7.40 -47.03
C GLN A 290 41.87 8.63 -46.23
N SER A 291 42.56 9.57 -46.87
CA SER A 291 42.93 10.85 -46.27
C SER A 291 41.72 11.69 -45.86
N ALA A 292 40.67 11.72 -46.70
CA ALA A 292 39.42 12.42 -46.41
C ALA A 292 38.66 11.75 -45.24
N ARG A 293 38.58 10.42 -45.21
CA ARG A 293 37.97 9.66 -44.09
C ARG A 293 38.75 9.86 -42.78
N ALA A 294 40.07 9.87 -42.82
CA ALA A 294 40.90 10.21 -41.66
C ALA A 294 40.65 11.66 -41.17
N SER A 295 40.42 12.59 -42.09
CA SER A 295 40.06 13.99 -41.76
C SER A 295 38.68 14.09 -41.10
N VAL A 296 37.70 13.29 -41.53
CA VAL A 296 36.39 13.16 -40.87
C VAL A 296 36.56 12.66 -39.43
N ALA A 297 37.29 11.55 -39.24
CA ALA A 297 37.52 10.99 -37.90
C ALA A 297 38.23 11.98 -36.96
N LYS A 298 39.19 12.75 -37.49
CA LYS A 298 39.86 13.83 -36.73
C LYS A 298 38.88 14.94 -36.32
N ALA A 299 38.06 15.42 -37.25
CA ALA A 299 37.07 16.47 -36.96
C ALA A 299 36.01 16.01 -35.95
N GLU A 300 35.57 14.75 -36.01
CA GLU A 300 34.67 14.15 -35.02
C GLU A 300 35.31 14.06 -33.64
N ALA A 301 36.58 13.66 -33.56
CA ALA A 301 37.33 13.61 -32.31
C ALA A 301 37.51 15.01 -31.68
N GLU A 302 37.74 16.05 -32.50
CA GLU A 302 37.84 17.44 -32.03
C GLU A 302 36.51 17.92 -31.41
N ILE A 303 35.38 17.59 -32.05
CA ILE A 303 34.04 17.92 -31.56
C ILE A 303 33.77 17.20 -30.22
N LEU A 304 34.10 15.91 -30.12
CA LEU A 304 33.92 15.14 -28.88
C LEU A 304 34.85 15.63 -27.77
N SER A 305 36.07 16.06 -28.11
CA SER A 305 37.00 16.70 -27.17
C SER A 305 36.40 18.00 -26.62
N MET A 306 35.83 18.83 -27.48
CA MET A 306 35.15 20.07 -27.08
C MET A 306 33.94 19.81 -26.17
N LEU A 307 33.13 18.78 -26.47
CA LEU A 307 32.05 18.36 -25.57
C LEU A 307 32.57 17.86 -24.22
N THR A 308 33.70 17.16 -24.22
CA THR A 308 34.36 16.65 -23.00
C THR A 308 34.83 17.79 -22.11
N GLU A 309 35.49 18.79 -22.69
CA GLU A 309 35.89 20.01 -21.98
C GLU A 309 34.67 20.74 -21.40
N LYS A 310 33.60 20.87 -22.18
CA LYS A 310 32.38 21.51 -21.68
C LYS A 310 31.70 20.73 -20.55
N MET A 311 31.74 19.41 -20.61
CA MET A 311 31.25 18.54 -19.54
C MET A 311 32.10 18.67 -18.27
N GLN A 312 33.42 18.81 -18.41
CA GLN A 312 34.36 18.97 -17.30
C GLN A 312 34.07 20.22 -16.47
N ASP A 313 33.69 21.33 -17.10
CA ASP A 313 33.28 22.57 -16.41
C ASP A 313 32.13 22.35 -15.40
N GLY A 314 31.25 21.38 -15.68
CA GLY A 314 30.04 21.08 -14.89
C GLY A 314 30.06 19.73 -14.17
N LEU A 315 31.21 19.05 -14.11
CA LEU A 315 31.29 17.64 -13.72
C LEU A 315 30.71 17.35 -12.33
N CYS A 316 31.01 18.21 -11.35
CA CYS A 316 30.49 18.08 -9.98
C CYS A 316 28.96 18.16 -9.93
N GLN A 317 28.34 19.03 -10.74
CA GLN A 317 26.89 19.16 -10.81
C GLN A 317 26.25 17.91 -11.43
N ILE A 318 26.88 17.36 -12.47
CA ILE A 318 26.41 16.15 -13.15
C ILE A 318 26.48 14.92 -12.21
N GLU A 319 27.54 14.81 -11.41
CA GLU A 319 27.64 13.76 -10.38
C GLU A 319 26.54 13.84 -9.34
N VAL A 320 26.21 15.05 -8.90
CA VAL A 320 25.11 15.30 -7.98
C VAL A 320 23.78 14.89 -8.61
N VAL A 321 23.52 15.27 -9.87
CA VAL A 321 22.32 14.84 -10.62
C VAL A 321 22.23 13.32 -10.70
N LEU A 322 23.33 12.62 -11.00
CA LEU A 322 23.37 11.15 -11.04
C LEU A 322 23.06 10.52 -9.67
N SER A 323 23.60 11.08 -8.58
CA SER A 323 23.29 10.60 -7.24
C SER A 323 21.80 10.75 -6.92
N TYR A 324 21.22 11.91 -7.20
CA TYR A 324 19.79 12.15 -7.00
C TYR A 324 18.91 11.32 -7.93
N SER A 325 19.36 11.01 -9.16
CA SER A 325 18.60 10.13 -10.07
C SER A 325 18.51 8.72 -9.53
N ILE A 326 19.59 8.20 -8.94
CA ILE A 326 19.59 6.88 -8.30
C ILE A 326 18.66 6.89 -7.09
N GLN A 327 18.73 7.93 -6.24
CA GLN A 327 17.82 8.07 -5.09
C GLN A 327 16.36 8.16 -5.53
N LEU A 328 16.06 8.94 -6.57
CA LEU A 328 14.70 9.05 -7.12
C LEU A 328 14.20 7.71 -7.64
N ASP A 329 15.02 6.93 -8.35
CA ASP A 329 14.64 5.61 -8.85
C ASP A 329 14.36 4.62 -7.71
N VAL A 330 15.12 4.68 -6.60
CA VAL A 330 14.85 3.89 -5.39
C VAL A 330 13.49 4.24 -4.80
N ILE A 331 13.19 5.52 -4.65
CA ILE A 331 11.91 5.99 -4.10
C ILE A 331 10.76 5.58 -5.04
N ASN A 332 10.95 5.77 -6.35
CA ASN A 332 9.97 5.39 -7.37
C ASN A 332 9.73 3.87 -7.38
N ALA A 333 10.77 3.04 -7.18
CA ALA A 333 10.62 1.59 -7.06
C ALA A 333 9.73 1.20 -5.87
N ARG A 334 9.91 1.85 -4.71
CA ARG A 334 9.03 1.64 -3.54
C ARG A 334 7.59 2.04 -3.86
N ALA A 335 7.39 3.25 -4.39
CA ALA A 335 6.07 3.78 -4.71
C ALA A 335 5.32 2.93 -5.74
N THR A 336 5.98 2.55 -6.83
CA THR A 336 5.39 1.73 -7.89
C THR A 336 5.11 0.31 -7.43
N TYR A 337 5.97 -0.30 -6.60
CA TYR A 337 5.68 -1.58 -5.95
C TYR A 337 4.44 -1.48 -5.06
N SER A 338 4.41 -0.50 -4.15
CA SER A 338 3.29 -0.26 -3.24
C SER A 338 1.97 -0.09 -3.98
N ARG A 339 1.95 0.72 -5.05
CA ARG A 339 0.76 0.90 -5.90
C ARG A 339 0.40 -0.36 -6.68
N ALA A 340 1.37 -1.07 -7.25
CA ALA A 340 1.12 -2.27 -8.05
C ALA A 340 0.53 -3.43 -7.24
N TYR A 341 0.82 -3.49 -5.93
CA TYR A 341 0.32 -4.52 -5.02
C TYR A 341 -0.87 -4.08 -4.16
N GLY A 342 -1.31 -2.82 -4.26
CA GLY A 342 -2.42 -2.31 -3.46
C GLY A 342 -2.05 -2.20 -1.98
N GLY A 343 -0.81 -1.80 -1.70
CA GLY A 343 -0.37 -1.56 -0.34
C GLY A 343 -1.07 -0.36 0.29
N ALA A 344 -1.19 -0.38 1.61
CA ALA A 344 -1.70 0.70 2.43
C ALA A 344 -0.57 1.36 3.21
N HIS A 345 -0.68 2.67 3.39
CA HIS A 345 0.24 3.44 4.23
C HIS A 345 0.14 2.95 5.69
N PRO A 346 1.24 2.44 6.28
CA PRO A 346 1.24 2.06 7.69
C PRO A 346 1.34 3.30 8.60
N ASP A 347 0.52 3.33 9.66
CA ASP A 347 0.70 4.20 10.83
C ASP A 347 1.80 3.59 11.72
N ILE A 348 3.04 4.02 11.51
CA ILE A 348 4.19 3.58 12.28
C ILE A 348 4.37 4.50 13.49
N TYR A 349 4.43 3.92 14.68
CA TYR A 349 4.62 4.68 15.92
C TYR A 349 5.68 4.04 16.81
N LEU A 350 6.37 4.85 17.60
CA LEU A 350 7.31 4.36 18.60
C LEU A 350 6.54 4.07 19.90
N PRO A 351 6.54 2.83 20.42
CA PRO A 351 5.98 2.54 21.74
C PRO A 351 6.74 3.27 22.85
N PRO A 352 6.05 3.77 23.89
CA PRO A 352 6.70 4.39 25.05
C PRO A 352 7.59 3.38 25.79
N GLU A 353 8.73 3.83 26.32
CA GLU A 353 9.67 2.97 27.07
C GLU A 353 9.12 2.56 28.44
N ASP A 354 8.28 3.41 29.06
CA ASP A 354 7.92 3.32 30.48
C ASP A 354 6.40 3.34 30.79
N GLU A 355 5.53 2.73 29.97
CA GLU A 355 4.17 2.36 30.44
C GLU A 355 4.19 1.03 31.22
N VAL A 356 5.27 0.75 31.95
CA VAL A 356 5.53 -0.53 32.64
C VAL A 356 5.01 -0.55 34.09
N GLU A 357 4.67 0.58 34.71
CA GLU A 357 4.10 0.60 36.07
C GLU A 357 2.98 1.63 36.22
N SER A 358 1.77 1.33 35.73
CA SER A 358 0.47 1.83 36.27
C SER A 358 -0.69 1.65 35.27
N LEU A 359 -1.06 0.40 34.97
CA LEU A 359 -2.41 0.09 34.46
C LEU A 359 -3.23 -0.73 35.46
N SER A 360 -2.89 -0.63 36.74
CA SER A 360 -3.62 -1.22 37.86
C SER A 360 -4.12 -0.17 38.86
N ALA A 361 -4.69 0.95 38.42
CA ALA A 361 -5.54 1.79 39.27
C ALA A 361 -6.33 2.85 38.47
N GLY A 362 -7.66 2.84 38.64
CA GLY A 362 -8.54 3.95 38.28
C GLY A 362 -9.09 3.89 36.84
N GLU A 363 -10.37 4.06 36.56
CA GLU A 363 -11.44 4.70 37.33
C GLU A 363 -12.78 4.04 36.99
N ASN A 364 -13.45 3.52 38.03
CA ASN A 364 -14.88 3.25 37.98
C ASN A 364 -15.60 4.61 38.00
N SER A 365 -16.00 5.13 36.84
CA SER A 365 -17.08 6.11 36.74
C SER A 365 -18.19 5.53 35.86
N PRO A 366 -19.43 5.36 36.38
CA PRO A 366 -20.50 4.72 35.64
C PRO A 366 -21.25 5.76 34.82
N ASP A 367 -20.66 6.22 33.72
CA ASP A 367 -21.41 6.97 32.72
C ASP A 367 -22.12 5.99 31.79
N ILE A 368 -23.41 5.80 32.08
CA ILE A 368 -24.39 5.10 31.24
C ILE A 368 -24.60 5.95 29.97
N ASN A 369 -23.63 5.92 29.06
CA ASN A 369 -23.79 6.37 27.70
C ASN A 369 -23.71 5.13 26.81
N LEU A 370 -24.88 4.74 26.28
CA LEU A 370 -25.06 3.66 25.33
C LEU A 370 -23.95 3.75 24.26
N PRO A 371 -22.97 2.82 24.22
CA PRO A 371 -21.85 2.98 23.32
C PRO A 371 -22.38 2.85 21.90
N SER A 372 -22.29 3.95 21.14
CA SER A 372 -22.23 3.82 19.70
C SER A 372 -20.97 3.01 19.42
N GLU A 373 -21.09 1.69 19.27
CA GLU A 373 -20.00 0.78 18.88
C GLU A 373 -19.53 1.16 17.47
N LYS A 374 -18.76 2.24 17.38
CA LYS A 374 -17.80 2.41 16.32
C LYS A 374 -16.76 1.30 16.53
N PRO A 375 -16.29 0.61 15.47
CA PRO A 375 -15.20 -0.35 15.61
C PRO A 375 -14.08 0.28 16.44
N LEU A 376 -13.58 -0.49 17.43
CA LEU A 376 -12.54 -0.11 18.39
C LEU A 376 -11.56 0.88 17.76
N SER A 377 -11.33 2.00 18.44
CA SER A 377 -10.53 3.08 17.86
C SER A 377 -9.14 2.55 17.51
N LYS A 378 -8.59 2.89 16.32
CA LYS A 378 -7.26 2.43 15.88
C LYS A 378 -6.15 2.64 16.94
N LYS A 379 -6.34 3.61 17.84
CA LYS A 379 -5.41 3.96 18.91
C LYS A 379 -5.28 2.90 20.02
N GLU A 380 -6.15 1.89 20.07
CA GLU A 380 -6.13 0.84 21.11
C GLU A 380 -5.32 -0.41 20.74
N TRP A 381 -5.01 -0.61 19.45
CA TRP A 381 -4.25 -1.78 19.00
C TRP A 381 -2.74 -1.55 19.09
N LEU A 382 -2.01 -2.57 19.56
CA LEU A 382 -0.56 -2.65 19.43
C LEU A 382 -0.21 -2.76 17.94
N LEU A 383 -0.78 -3.78 17.29
CA LEU A 383 -0.57 -4.07 15.88
C LEU A 383 -1.93 -4.36 15.24
N TYR A 384 -2.19 -3.69 14.11
CA TYR A 384 -3.43 -3.80 13.35
C TYR A 384 -3.10 -3.89 11.85
N LEU A 385 -3.28 -5.08 11.28
CA LEU A 385 -3.08 -5.36 9.86
C LEU A 385 -4.34 -6.04 9.28
N PRO A 386 -5.34 -5.26 8.85
CA PRO A 386 -6.57 -5.81 8.29
C PRO A 386 -6.33 -6.34 6.88
N ARG A 387 -6.81 -7.57 6.63
CA ARG A 387 -6.68 -8.28 5.36
C ARG A 387 -5.28 -8.17 4.76
N CYS A 388 -4.28 -8.51 5.58
CA CYS A 388 -2.88 -8.50 5.20
C CYS A 388 -2.56 -9.69 4.29
N TYR A 389 -1.94 -9.41 3.15
CA TYR A 389 -1.42 -10.43 2.25
C TYR A 389 0.05 -10.72 2.53
N HIS A 390 0.43 -11.98 2.45
CA HIS A 390 1.85 -12.34 2.40
C HIS A 390 2.45 -11.84 1.07
N PRO A 391 3.49 -10.98 1.08
CA PRO A 391 3.95 -10.29 -0.12
C PRO A 391 4.50 -11.23 -1.19
N LEU A 392 5.24 -12.27 -0.81
CA LEU A 392 5.80 -13.24 -1.77
C LEU A 392 4.73 -14.15 -2.41
N LEU A 393 3.71 -14.57 -1.65
CA LEU A 393 2.59 -15.36 -2.20
C LEU A 393 1.76 -14.52 -3.17
N LEU A 394 1.50 -13.26 -2.82
CA LEU A 394 0.82 -12.32 -3.71
C LEU A 394 1.65 -12.02 -4.96
N TYR A 395 2.96 -11.89 -4.82
CA TYR A 395 3.89 -11.75 -5.95
C TYR A 395 3.83 -12.96 -6.89
N GLN A 396 3.95 -14.18 -6.35
CA GLN A 396 3.89 -15.43 -7.13
C GLN A 396 2.56 -15.56 -7.89
N HIS A 397 1.44 -15.28 -7.22
CA HIS A 397 0.11 -15.31 -7.84
C HIS A 397 -0.02 -14.30 -8.99
N LYS A 398 0.37 -13.03 -8.78
CA LYS A 398 0.33 -12.01 -9.85
C LYS A 398 1.27 -12.35 -11.02
N LYS A 399 2.44 -12.92 -10.74
CA LYS A 399 3.38 -13.39 -11.76
C LYS A 399 2.79 -14.56 -12.57
N GLY A 400 2.10 -15.48 -11.91
CA GLY A 400 1.34 -16.56 -12.57
C GLY A 400 0.29 -16.01 -13.54
N ILE A 401 -0.53 -15.06 -13.10
CA ILE A 401 -1.55 -14.41 -13.94
C ILE A 401 -0.95 -13.69 -15.16
N ARG A 402 0.21 -13.04 -15.00
CA ARG A 402 0.89 -12.38 -16.12
C ARG A 402 1.37 -13.39 -17.16
N LYS A 403 2.01 -14.47 -16.72
CA LYS A 403 2.45 -15.56 -17.59
C LYS A 403 1.28 -16.19 -18.34
N THR A 404 0.16 -16.46 -17.66
CA THR A 404 -1.03 -17.02 -18.32
C THR A 404 -1.64 -16.06 -19.34
N ARG A 405 -1.69 -14.75 -19.05
CA ARG A 405 -2.14 -13.74 -20.01
C ARG A 405 -1.23 -13.64 -21.23
N GLU A 406 0.08 -13.75 -21.05
CA GLU A 406 1.05 -13.77 -22.15
C GLU A 406 0.88 -15.04 -23.01
N THR A 407 0.80 -16.23 -22.39
CA THR A 407 0.60 -17.48 -23.14
C THR A 407 -0.71 -17.49 -23.92
N VAL A 408 -1.81 -16.96 -23.35
CA VAL A 408 -3.11 -16.85 -24.03
C VAL A 408 -3.07 -15.85 -25.21
N LYS A 409 -2.24 -14.80 -25.14
CA LYS A 409 -2.03 -13.89 -26.28
C LYS A 409 -1.31 -14.57 -27.45
N PHE A 410 -0.36 -15.47 -27.17
CA PHE A 410 0.42 -16.15 -28.20
C PHE A 410 -0.21 -17.47 -28.70
N HIS A 411 -1.00 -18.15 -27.86
CA HIS A 411 -1.64 -19.43 -28.18
C HIS A 411 -3.16 -19.29 -27.98
N LYS A 412 -3.93 -19.31 -29.08
CA LYS A 412 -5.40 -19.16 -29.09
C LYS A 412 -6.18 -20.32 -28.43
N THR A 413 -5.51 -21.29 -27.81
CA THR A 413 -6.14 -22.36 -27.03
C THR A 413 -6.18 -21.96 -25.55
N ALA A 414 -7.29 -21.37 -25.12
CA ALA A 414 -7.51 -20.86 -23.77
C ALA A 414 -8.06 -21.90 -22.78
N ASP A 415 -7.80 -23.19 -23.01
CA ASP A 415 -8.29 -24.23 -22.11
C ASP A 415 -7.22 -24.59 -21.06
N THR A 416 -7.52 -24.26 -19.81
CA THR A 416 -7.02 -24.93 -18.59
C THR A 416 -5.60 -24.65 -18.06
N VAL A 417 -5.01 -23.46 -18.28
CA VAL A 417 -3.96 -23.04 -17.32
C VAL A 417 -4.64 -22.52 -16.06
N LEU A 418 -4.85 -23.41 -15.09
CA LEU A 418 -5.26 -23.11 -13.72
C LEU A 418 -4.39 -21.98 -13.16
N SER A 419 -4.86 -20.73 -13.29
CA SER A 419 -4.45 -19.68 -12.37
C SER A 419 -4.82 -20.21 -10.99
N GLY A 420 -3.82 -20.61 -10.20
CA GLY A 420 -4.06 -21.07 -8.83
C GLY A 420 -4.94 -20.10 -8.05
N ALA A 421 -5.65 -20.60 -7.04
CA ALA A 421 -6.54 -19.77 -6.21
C ALA A 421 -5.77 -18.54 -5.66
N PRO A 422 -6.40 -17.36 -5.58
CA PRO A 422 -5.76 -16.18 -5.03
C PRO A 422 -5.37 -16.42 -3.57
N PRO A 423 -4.21 -15.89 -3.12
CA PRO A 423 -3.81 -16.00 -1.73
C PRO A 423 -4.85 -15.36 -0.83
N ILE A 424 -5.17 -16.02 0.30
CA ILE A 424 -6.17 -15.55 1.25
C ILE A 424 -5.49 -14.59 2.23
N PRO A 425 -6.02 -13.36 2.42
CA PRO A 425 -5.47 -12.43 3.38
C PRO A 425 -5.84 -12.80 4.82
N ALA A 426 -4.99 -12.45 5.78
CA ALA A 426 -5.21 -12.69 7.21
C ALA A 426 -5.36 -11.37 7.98
N ASP A 427 -6.19 -11.36 9.02
CA ASP A 427 -6.42 -10.21 9.89
C ASP A 427 -5.59 -10.31 11.16
N PHE A 428 -4.68 -9.36 11.38
CA PHE A 428 -3.89 -9.26 12.61
C PHE A 428 -4.40 -8.14 13.51
N GLN A 429 -4.88 -8.49 14.70
CA GLN A 429 -5.50 -7.55 15.65
C GLN A 429 -4.96 -7.85 17.06
N ILE A 430 -3.82 -7.24 17.39
CA ILE A 430 -3.07 -7.51 18.63
C ILE A 430 -3.29 -6.34 19.60
N SER A 431 -3.77 -6.65 20.80
CA SER A 431 -4.06 -5.66 21.84
C SER A 431 -2.77 -5.10 22.46
N LYS A 432 -2.82 -3.90 23.04
CA LYS A 432 -1.67 -3.27 23.75
C LYS A 432 -1.14 -4.06 24.95
N GLY A 433 -1.99 -4.85 25.60
CA GLY A 433 -1.59 -5.67 26.75
C GLY A 433 -0.85 -6.95 26.34
N THR A 434 -1.00 -7.40 25.10
CA THR A 434 -0.38 -8.62 24.61
C THR A 434 1.11 -8.43 24.40
N ARG A 435 1.93 -9.28 25.04
CA ARG A 435 3.37 -9.43 24.79
C ARG A 435 3.67 -10.71 24.04
N VAL A 436 2.96 -11.79 24.35
CA VAL A 436 3.13 -13.08 23.69
C VAL A 436 1.81 -13.51 23.06
N LEU A 437 1.84 -13.79 21.76
CA LEU A 437 0.72 -14.35 21.01
C LEU A 437 1.05 -15.80 20.63
N VAL A 438 0.28 -16.74 21.16
CA VAL A 438 0.42 -18.17 20.84
C VAL A 438 -0.61 -18.54 19.77
N ILE A 439 -0.13 -18.88 18.57
CA ILE A 439 -0.95 -19.32 17.44
C ILE A 439 -0.95 -20.85 17.40
N THR A 440 -2.13 -21.43 17.48
CA THR A 440 -2.36 -22.88 17.44
C THR A 440 -3.21 -23.27 16.24
N GLY A 441 -3.21 -24.56 15.91
CA GLY A 441 -3.98 -25.09 14.78
C GLY A 441 -3.22 -26.15 13.99
N PRO A 442 -3.84 -26.70 12.94
CA PRO A 442 -3.22 -27.75 12.11
C PRO A 442 -1.99 -27.22 11.37
N ASN A 443 -1.02 -28.10 11.08
CA ASN A 443 0.22 -27.73 10.37
C ASN A 443 -0.06 -27.15 8.97
N THR A 444 -1.11 -27.63 8.30
CA THR A 444 -1.57 -27.10 7.00
C THR A 444 -2.37 -25.80 7.10
N GLY A 445 -2.62 -25.30 8.32
CA GLY A 445 -3.41 -24.11 8.60
C GLY A 445 -2.75 -22.79 8.21
N GLY A 446 -1.46 -22.78 7.87
CA GLY A 446 -0.73 -21.57 7.49
C GLY A 446 -0.13 -20.78 8.66
N LYS A 447 0.12 -21.43 9.81
CA LYS A 447 0.72 -20.83 11.02
C LYS A 447 2.05 -20.13 10.73
N THR A 448 2.99 -20.84 10.09
CA THR A 448 4.28 -20.31 9.66
C THR A 448 4.15 -19.10 8.72
N ILE A 449 3.21 -19.15 7.76
CA ILE A 449 2.96 -18.05 6.82
C ILE A 449 2.42 -16.82 7.56
N CYS A 450 1.62 -17.01 8.62
CA CYS A 450 1.14 -15.91 9.45
C CYS A 450 2.30 -15.19 10.15
N LEU A 451 3.24 -15.94 10.75
CA LEU A 451 4.46 -15.36 11.33
C LEU A 451 5.25 -14.57 10.29
N LYS A 452 5.54 -15.19 9.13
CA LYS A 452 6.27 -14.53 8.05
C LYS A 452 5.58 -13.26 7.56
N SER A 453 4.24 -13.27 7.47
CA SER A 453 3.46 -12.11 7.02
C SER A 453 3.63 -10.91 7.94
N VAL A 454 3.59 -11.10 9.27
CA VAL A 454 3.80 -10.02 10.24
C VAL A 454 5.25 -9.54 10.22
N GLY A 455 6.23 -10.45 10.19
CA GLY A 455 7.65 -10.10 10.11
C GLY A 455 7.98 -9.28 8.86
N LEU A 456 7.49 -9.71 7.70
CA LEU A 456 7.68 -8.98 6.44
C LEU A 456 6.95 -7.63 6.46
N ALA A 457 5.73 -7.55 6.99
CA ALA A 457 5.01 -6.28 7.12
C ALA A 457 5.78 -5.28 8.01
N ALA A 458 6.37 -5.74 9.11
CA ALA A 458 7.22 -4.92 9.98
C ALA A 458 8.48 -4.40 9.25
N MET A 459 9.17 -5.27 8.50
CA MET A 459 10.35 -4.87 7.70
C MET A 459 9.99 -3.94 6.54
N MET A 460 8.84 -4.15 5.90
CA MET A 460 8.30 -3.26 4.87
C MET A 460 8.06 -1.87 5.45
N ALA A 461 7.35 -1.77 6.56
CA ALA A 461 7.09 -0.51 7.24
C ALA A 461 8.41 0.20 7.64
N LYS A 462 9.35 -0.52 8.25
CA LYS A 462 10.67 0.00 8.64
C LYS A 462 11.48 0.55 7.45
N SER A 463 11.36 -0.06 6.28
CA SER A 463 12.07 0.35 5.06
C SER A 463 11.36 1.43 4.22
N GLY A 464 10.23 1.96 4.73
CA GLY A 464 9.40 2.95 4.03
C GLY A 464 8.59 2.39 2.87
N LEU A 465 8.31 1.08 2.88
CA LEU A 465 7.36 0.44 1.97
C LEU A 465 5.96 0.47 2.58
N TYR A 466 4.94 0.67 1.75
CA TYR A 466 3.57 0.40 2.19
C TYR A 466 3.40 -1.09 2.44
N VAL A 467 2.62 -1.44 3.46
CA VAL A 467 2.30 -2.83 3.80
C VAL A 467 1.15 -3.33 2.97
N LEU A 468 1.12 -4.62 2.63
CA LEU A 468 0.09 -5.20 1.75
C LEU A 468 -1.19 -5.53 2.52
N ALA A 469 -1.77 -4.51 3.16
CA ALA A 469 -3.06 -4.53 3.83
C ALA A 469 -4.09 -3.77 2.99
N THR A 470 -5.36 -4.14 3.10
CA THR A 470 -6.44 -3.50 2.32
C THR A 470 -6.79 -2.11 2.86
N GLU A 471 -6.59 -1.88 4.16
CA GLU A 471 -6.92 -0.63 4.84
C GLU A 471 -5.68 -0.11 5.60
N SER A 472 -5.77 1.10 6.17
CA SER A 472 -4.62 1.68 6.89
C SER A 472 -4.23 0.82 8.09
N ALA A 473 -3.03 0.24 7.97
CA ALA A 473 -2.36 -0.55 8.98
C ALA A 473 -1.83 0.33 10.11
N ARG A 474 -1.64 -0.26 11.29
CA ARG A 474 -0.93 0.34 12.42
C ARG A 474 0.09 -0.67 12.93
N ILE A 475 1.34 -0.28 12.99
CA ILE A 475 2.46 -1.18 13.30
C ILE A 475 3.40 -0.44 14.25
N PRO A 476 3.79 -1.04 15.38
CA PRO A 476 4.82 -0.42 16.20
C PRO A 476 6.16 -0.48 15.45
N TRP A 477 6.98 0.54 15.62
CA TRP A 477 8.31 0.52 15.05
C TRP A 477 9.18 -0.44 15.84
N PHE A 478 9.65 -1.49 15.16
CA PHE A 478 10.55 -2.47 15.75
C PHE A 478 12.01 -2.13 15.47
N ASP A 479 12.85 -2.19 16.49
CA ASP A 479 14.29 -1.99 16.33
C ASP A 479 14.94 -3.20 15.63
N ASN A 480 14.57 -4.40 16.06
CA ASN A 480 15.01 -5.67 15.53
C ASN A 480 13.83 -6.61 15.29
N ILE A 481 13.93 -7.42 14.24
CA ILE A 481 12.96 -8.47 13.94
C ILE A 481 13.74 -9.79 13.92
N TYR A 482 13.47 -10.63 14.91
CA TYR A 482 14.05 -11.95 15.06
C TYR A 482 13.05 -13.02 14.63
N ALA A 483 13.55 -14.04 13.93
CA ALA A 483 12.76 -15.17 13.50
C ALA A 483 13.55 -16.46 13.68
N ASP A 484 12.90 -17.46 14.28
CA ASP A 484 13.30 -18.85 14.23
C ASP A 484 12.17 -19.64 13.59
N ILE A 485 12.33 -19.96 12.31
CA ILE A 485 11.32 -20.71 11.53
C ILE A 485 12.08 -21.84 10.83
N GLY A 486 11.80 -23.07 11.25
CA GLY A 486 12.42 -24.28 10.69
C GLY A 486 11.73 -24.73 9.40
N ASP A 487 12.50 -25.30 8.48
CA ASP A 487 11.96 -26.10 7.38
C ASP A 487 11.90 -27.57 7.83
N GLU A 488 10.74 -28.05 8.29
CA GLU A 488 10.53 -29.45 8.68
C GLU A 488 10.84 -30.45 7.55
N GLN A 489 10.94 -30.00 6.30
CA GLN A 489 11.26 -30.86 5.14
C GLN A 489 12.68 -31.44 5.17
N SER A 490 13.54 -31.01 6.10
CA SER A 490 14.87 -31.59 6.30
C SER A 490 14.86 -32.74 7.34
N LEU A 491 14.09 -33.80 7.07
CA LEU A 491 14.03 -35.04 7.89
C LEU A 491 15.41 -35.64 8.25
N LEU A 492 16.45 -35.36 7.45
CA LEU A 492 17.79 -35.93 7.61
C LEU A 492 18.59 -35.38 8.83
N GLN A 493 18.07 -34.42 9.60
CA GLN A 493 18.87 -33.74 10.64
C GLN A 493 18.14 -33.43 11.97
N SER A 494 17.16 -34.25 12.39
CA SER A 494 16.27 -33.98 13.54
C SER A 494 16.95 -33.51 14.85
N LEU A 495 17.99 -34.18 15.36
CA LEU A 495 18.69 -33.73 16.58
C LEU A 495 19.45 -32.41 16.40
N SER A 496 19.97 -32.16 15.20
CA SER A 496 20.61 -30.90 14.85
C SER A 496 19.60 -29.76 14.73
N THR A 497 18.34 -30.07 14.43
CA THR A 497 17.28 -29.04 14.36
C THR A 497 16.89 -28.57 15.76
N PHE A 498 16.47 -29.44 16.69
CA PHE A 498 16.05 -29.00 18.04
C PHE A 498 17.15 -28.24 18.79
N SER A 499 18.37 -28.77 18.82
CA SER A 499 19.51 -28.08 19.43
C SER A 499 19.88 -26.79 18.71
N GLY A 500 19.70 -26.73 17.38
CA GLY A 500 19.87 -25.53 16.56
C GLY A 500 18.84 -24.46 16.90
N HIS A 501 17.55 -24.84 17.00
CA HIS A 501 16.45 -23.98 17.41
C HIS A 501 16.70 -23.40 18.80
N LEU A 502 17.04 -24.23 19.79
CA LEU A 502 17.35 -23.74 21.14
C LEU A 502 18.55 -22.79 21.17
N LYS A 503 19.59 -23.07 20.38
CA LYS A 503 20.75 -22.16 20.28
C LYS A 503 20.35 -20.82 19.67
N GLN A 504 19.51 -20.84 18.62
CA GLN A 504 18.99 -19.63 17.99
C GLN A 504 18.09 -18.85 18.96
N ILE A 505 17.17 -19.51 19.64
CA ILE A 505 16.30 -18.91 20.66
C ILE A 505 17.13 -18.29 21.79
N SER A 506 18.17 -18.97 22.26
CA SER A 506 19.08 -18.43 23.28
C SER A 506 19.82 -17.18 22.78
N GLU A 507 20.25 -17.15 21.52
CA GLU A 507 20.87 -15.98 20.91
C GLU A 507 19.86 -14.83 20.77
N ILE A 508 18.62 -15.12 20.38
CA ILE A 508 17.53 -14.14 20.29
C ILE A 508 17.23 -13.55 21.68
N LEU A 509 17.05 -14.38 22.71
CA LEU A 509 16.83 -13.92 24.10
C LEU A 509 17.95 -12.99 24.59
N SER A 510 19.20 -13.28 24.21
CA SER A 510 20.35 -12.46 24.62
C SER A 510 20.45 -11.10 23.91
N HIS A 511 19.82 -10.95 22.74
CA HIS A 511 19.90 -9.74 21.91
C HIS A 511 18.57 -8.99 21.78
N SER A 512 17.45 -9.59 22.16
CA SER A 512 16.13 -8.97 22.10
C SER A 512 16.02 -7.80 23.07
N THR A 513 15.36 -6.74 22.62
CA THR A 513 15.11 -5.52 23.40
C THR A 513 13.61 -5.32 23.64
N SER A 514 13.25 -4.31 24.42
CA SER A 514 11.85 -3.94 24.65
C SER A 514 11.08 -3.41 23.43
N ARG A 515 11.75 -3.31 22.27
CA ARG A 515 11.18 -2.89 21.00
C ARG A 515 11.35 -3.93 19.89
N SER A 516 11.79 -5.13 20.23
CA SER A 516 12.01 -6.20 19.26
C SER A 516 10.72 -6.98 18.96
N LEU A 517 10.58 -7.43 17.71
CA LEU A 517 9.62 -8.44 17.29
C LEU A 517 10.31 -9.80 17.28
N VAL A 518 9.74 -10.79 17.95
CA VAL A 518 10.26 -12.15 17.96
C VAL A 518 9.21 -13.09 17.35
N LEU A 519 9.62 -13.91 16.38
CA LEU A 519 8.78 -14.86 15.68
C LEU A 519 9.35 -16.27 15.86
N LEU A 520 8.62 -17.16 16.51
CA LEU A 520 9.08 -18.51 16.82
C LEU A 520 8.12 -19.54 16.22
N ASP A 521 8.61 -20.40 15.36
CA ASP A 521 7.81 -21.49 14.78
C ASP A 521 8.00 -22.78 15.58
N GLU A 522 6.88 -23.41 15.94
CA GLU A 522 6.79 -24.71 16.61
C GLU A 522 7.68 -24.80 17.87
N VAL A 523 7.47 -23.86 18.80
CA VAL A 523 8.24 -23.79 20.05
C VAL A 523 8.06 -25.07 20.86
N GLY A 524 9.18 -25.68 21.25
CA GLY A 524 9.20 -26.93 22.02
C GLY A 524 9.05 -28.20 21.18
N ALA A 525 9.05 -28.11 19.85
CA ALA A 525 8.99 -29.28 18.96
C ALA A 525 10.27 -30.12 18.96
N GLY A 526 10.19 -31.36 18.46
CA GLY A 526 11.37 -32.20 18.20
C GLY A 526 11.96 -32.93 19.41
N THR A 527 11.32 -32.82 20.57
CA THR A 527 11.65 -33.58 21.78
C THR A 527 10.41 -34.27 22.35
N ASN A 528 10.51 -34.89 23.54
CA ASN A 528 9.37 -35.43 24.27
C ASN A 528 8.28 -34.34 24.42
N PRO A 529 7.01 -34.59 24.03
CA PRO A 529 5.95 -33.59 24.10
C PRO A 529 5.81 -32.91 25.47
N LEU A 530 5.92 -33.65 26.57
CA LEU A 530 5.80 -33.09 27.93
C LEU A 530 6.97 -32.17 28.29
N GLU A 531 8.20 -32.59 27.95
CA GLU A 531 9.40 -31.77 28.19
C GLU A 531 9.45 -30.56 27.27
N GLY A 532 9.07 -30.73 26.00
CA GLY A 532 8.98 -29.69 25.00
C GLY A 532 7.94 -28.63 25.36
N ALA A 533 6.78 -29.06 25.89
CA ALA A 533 5.77 -28.17 26.42
C ALA A 533 6.28 -27.36 27.62
N ALA A 534 6.89 -28.02 28.61
CA ALA A 534 7.46 -27.33 29.79
C ALA A 534 8.53 -26.30 29.40
N LEU A 535 9.45 -26.69 28.51
CA LEU A 535 10.48 -25.81 27.99
C LEU A 535 9.89 -24.64 27.19
N GLY A 536 8.90 -24.91 26.35
CA GLY A 536 8.21 -23.90 25.56
C GLY A 536 7.47 -22.88 26.43
N MET A 537 6.81 -23.31 27.50
CA MET A 537 6.18 -22.41 28.47
C MET A 537 7.22 -21.48 29.10
N ALA A 538 8.32 -22.03 29.62
CA ALA A 538 9.38 -21.24 30.26
C ALA A 538 10.05 -20.24 29.31
N ILE A 539 10.28 -20.63 28.04
CA ILE A 539 10.83 -19.73 27.02
C ILE A 539 9.88 -18.56 26.75
N LEU A 540 8.59 -18.83 26.58
CA LEU A 540 7.61 -17.80 26.29
C LEU A 540 7.35 -16.89 27.49
N GLU A 541 7.33 -17.42 28.71
CA GLU A 541 7.30 -16.63 29.95
C GLU A 541 8.52 -15.72 30.05
N SER A 542 9.71 -16.23 29.72
CA SER A 542 10.92 -15.43 29.67
C SER A 542 10.80 -14.28 28.65
N PHE A 543 10.20 -14.48 27.48
CA PHE A 543 9.96 -13.40 26.51
C PHE A 543 8.93 -12.35 26.99
N ALA A 544 7.94 -12.78 27.78
CA ALA A 544 6.98 -11.88 28.40
C ALA A 544 7.64 -11.02 29.49
N GLU A 545 8.56 -11.58 30.27
CA GLU A 545 9.27 -10.92 31.37
C GLU A 545 10.48 -10.08 30.91
N SER A 546 11.30 -10.61 30.00
CA SER A 546 12.48 -9.93 29.43
C SER A 546 12.13 -8.69 28.62
N GLY A 547 10.83 -8.51 28.31
CA GLY A 547 10.27 -7.25 27.88
C GLY A 547 10.15 -7.08 26.37
N SER A 548 10.39 -8.12 25.56
CA SER A 548 10.15 -8.05 24.11
C SER A 548 8.79 -7.43 23.80
N LEU A 549 8.74 -6.52 22.81
CA LEU A 549 7.50 -5.77 22.56
C LEU A 549 6.36 -6.71 22.14
N LEU A 550 6.69 -7.64 21.25
CA LEU A 550 5.77 -8.66 20.76
C LEU A 550 6.54 -9.91 20.37
N THR A 551 6.14 -11.03 20.95
CA THR A 551 6.57 -12.38 20.56
C THR A 551 5.37 -13.12 19.97
N MET A 552 5.49 -13.61 18.75
CA MET A 552 4.49 -14.50 18.13
C MET A 552 5.08 -15.89 18.04
N ALA A 553 4.43 -16.86 18.66
CA ALA A 553 4.87 -18.24 18.69
C ALA A 553 3.81 -19.14 18.08
N THR A 554 4.20 -20.14 17.30
CA THR A 554 3.32 -21.23 16.90
C THR A 554 3.64 -22.47 17.71
N THR A 555 2.64 -23.30 17.95
CA THR A 555 2.83 -24.55 18.69
C THR A 555 1.79 -25.61 18.31
N HIS A 556 2.17 -26.87 18.45
CA HIS A 556 1.30 -28.05 18.42
C HIS A 556 1.03 -28.62 19.82
N HIS A 557 1.74 -28.16 20.86
CA HIS A 557 1.58 -28.62 22.24
C HIS A 557 0.30 -28.08 22.86
N GLY A 558 -0.44 -28.93 23.57
CA GLY A 558 -1.73 -28.59 24.16
C GLY A 558 -1.60 -27.67 25.37
N GLU A 559 -0.54 -27.87 26.15
CA GLU A 559 -0.28 -27.23 27.44
C GLU A 559 0.00 -25.73 27.29
N LEU A 560 0.70 -25.33 26.23
CA LEU A 560 1.00 -23.91 25.94
C LEU A 560 -0.27 -23.08 25.70
N LYS A 561 -1.38 -23.72 25.33
CA LYS A 561 -2.68 -23.05 25.16
C LYS A 561 -3.22 -22.49 26.48
N THR A 562 -2.72 -22.96 27.63
CA THR A 562 -3.22 -22.56 28.95
C THR A 562 -2.58 -21.26 29.47
N LEU A 563 -1.45 -20.82 28.88
CA LEU A 563 -0.68 -19.65 29.35
C LEU A 563 -1.48 -18.34 29.38
N LYS A 564 -2.44 -18.17 28.46
CA LYS A 564 -3.35 -17.02 28.47
C LYS A 564 -4.11 -16.88 29.80
N TYR A 565 -4.45 -17.99 30.46
CA TYR A 565 -5.24 -17.99 31.69
C TYR A 565 -4.38 -17.84 32.95
N SER A 566 -3.08 -18.18 32.88
CA SER A 566 -2.14 -17.96 33.98
C SER A 566 -1.56 -16.55 33.97
N ASN A 567 -1.38 -15.95 32.79
CA ASN A 567 -0.72 -14.66 32.64
C ASN A 567 -1.42 -13.78 31.59
N SER A 568 -1.86 -12.58 31.99
CA SER A 568 -2.58 -11.63 31.13
C SER A 568 -1.75 -11.02 29.99
N ALA A 569 -0.43 -11.16 30.03
CA ALA A 569 0.45 -10.75 28.93
C ALA A 569 0.35 -11.68 27.71
N PHE A 570 -0.27 -12.84 27.87
CA PHE A 570 -0.45 -13.85 26.84
C PHE A 570 -1.80 -13.71 26.16
N GLU A 571 -1.82 -13.89 24.86
CA GLU A 571 -3.04 -14.03 24.07
C GLU A 571 -2.94 -15.30 23.23
N ASN A 572 -4.06 -15.99 23.08
CA ASN A 572 -4.17 -17.18 22.23
C ASN A 572 -4.81 -16.79 20.89
N ALA A 573 -4.41 -17.45 19.82
CA ALA A 573 -5.13 -17.45 18.57
C ALA A 573 -5.12 -18.85 17.95
N CYS A 574 -6.15 -19.16 17.17
CA CYS A 574 -6.26 -20.43 16.45
C CYS A 574 -6.44 -20.19 14.96
N MET A 575 -5.81 -21.00 14.12
CA MET A 575 -6.12 -21.07 12.69
C MET A 575 -7.41 -21.89 12.48
N GLU A 576 -8.45 -21.24 11.94
CA GLU A 576 -9.73 -21.90 11.65
C GLU A 576 -9.56 -22.98 10.59
N PHE A 577 -10.05 -24.17 10.91
CA PHE A 577 -10.01 -25.34 10.03
C PHE A 577 -11.45 -25.80 9.74
N ASP A 578 -11.76 -25.96 8.45
CA ASP A 578 -13.04 -26.50 8.04
C ASP A 578 -12.98 -28.02 8.12
N ASP A 579 -13.46 -28.56 9.25
CA ASP A 579 -13.52 -30.00 9.47
C ASP A 579 -14.38 -30.69 8.38
N LEU A 580 -15.48 -30.06 7.92
CA LEU A 580 -16.42 -30.60 6.91
C LEU A 580 -15.73 -30.90 5.59
N ASN A 581 -15.01 -29.93 5.05
CA ASN A 581 -14.32 -30.08 3.78
C ASN A 581 -12.86 -30.55 3.92
N LEU A 582 -12.36 -30.75 5.15
CA LEU A 582 -10.96 -31.02 5.48
C LEU A 582 -10.01 -29.99 4.85
N LYS A 583 -10.42 -28.72 4.85
CA LYS A 583 -9.67 -27.62 4.21
C LYS A 583 -9.32 -26.53 5.21
N PRO A 584 -8.09 -25.99 5.16
CA PRO A 584 -7.76 -24.78 5.92
C PRO A 584 -8.53 -23.59 5.36
N THR A 585 -9.09 -22.75 6.25
CA THR A 585 -9.77 -21.51 5.85
C THR A 585 -8.83 -20.29 5.90
N TYR A 586 -7.65 -20.46 6.52
CA TYR A 586 -6.63 -19.43 6.75
C TYR A 586 -7.11 -18.19 7.52
N LYS A 587 -8.21 -18.31 8.26
CA LYS A 587 -8.71 -17.27 9.16
C LYS A 587 -8.16 -17.46 10.57
N ILE A 588 -7.93 -16.35 11.27
CA ILE A 588 -7.41 -16.35 12.63
C ILE A 588 -8.55 -16.09 13.62
N LEU A 589 -8.77 -17.04 14.53
CA LEU A 589 -9.71 -16.93 15.64
C LEU A 589 -8.97 -16.42 16.89
N TRP A 590 -9.03 -15.11 17.10
CA TRP A 590 -8.44 -14.41 18.26
C TRP A 590 -9.06 -14.81 19.61
N GLY A 591 -8.23 -15.04 20.62
CA GLY A 591 -8.63 -15.34 21.99
C GLY A 591 -9.12 -16.75 22.26
N VAL A 592 -9.16 -17.64 21.26
CA VAL A 592 -9.58 -19.03 21.40
C VAL A 592 -8.38 -19.95 21.13
N PRO A 593 -8.04 -20.88 22.03
CA PRO A 593 -7.03 -21.89 21.76
C PRO A 593 -7.54 -22.91 20.74
N GLY A 594 -6.64 -23.46 19.92
CA GLY A 594 -7.01 -24.45 18.90
C GLY A 594 -7.22 -25.85 19.47
N ARG A 595 -8.07 -26.64 18.80
CA ARG A 595 -8.40 -28.02 19.17
C ARG A 595 -7.39 -29.04 18.65
N SER A 596 -7.42 -30.23 19.24
CA SER A 596 -6.73 -31.41 18.70
C SER A 596 -7.64 -32.15 17.71
N ASN A 597 -7.48 -31.89 16.41
CA ASN A 597 -8.35 -32.47 15.37
C ASN A 597 -7.87 -33.82 14.80
N ALA A 598 -6.72 -34.34 15.24
CA ALA A 598 -6.07 -35.50 14.62
C ALA A 598 -6.99 -36.74 14.53
N ILE A 599 -7.70 -37.07 15.62
CA ILE A 599 -8.62 -38.22 15.67
C ILE A 599 -9.84 -37.97 14.76
N ASN A 600 -10.38 -36.76 14.72
CA ASN A 600 -11.53 -36.41 13.87
C ASN A 600 -11.18 -36.40 12.38
N ILE A 601 -9.95 -36.01 12.04
CA ILE A 601 -9.43 -36.08 10.67
C ILE A 601 -9.21 -37.54 10.27
N ALA A 602 -8.62 -38.35 11.16
CA ALA A 602 -8.44 -39.79 10.96
C ALA A 602 -9.76 -40.52 10.69
N ASP A 603 -10.80 -40.22 11.48
CA ASP A 603 -12.17 -40.72 11.31
C ASP A 603 -12.72 -40.42 9.90
N ARG A 604 -12.59 -39.17 9.45
CA ARG A 604 -13.07 -38.75 8.13
C ARG A 604 -12.24 -39.27 6.96
N LEU A 605 -10.95 -39.54 7.17
CA LEU A 605 -10.09 -40.19 6.17
C LEU A 605 -10.39 -41.69 6.02
N GLY A 606 -11.30 -42.24 6.83
CA GLY A 606 -11.79 -43.61 6.69
C GLY A 606 -10.99 -44.64 7.50
N LEU A 607 -10.32 -44.22 8.59
CA LEU A 607 -9.78 -45.19 9.54
C LEU A 607 -10.93 -46.02 10.15
N PRO A 608 -10.72 -47.33 10.39
CA PRO A 608 -11.75 -48.18 10.99
C PRO A 608 -12.23 -47.65 12.36
N CYS A 609 -13.55 -47.71 12.59
CA CYS A 609 -14.18 -47.22 13.82
C CYS A 609 -13.56 -47.83 15.09
N ASP A 610 -13.27 -49.13 15.08
CA ASP A 610 -12.66 -49.83 16.22
C ASP A 610 -11.32 -49.20 16.66
N ILE A 611 -10.50 -48.71 15.70
CA ILE A 611 -9.23 -48.04 15.97
C ILE A 611 -9.45 -46.63 16.53
N ILE A 612 -10.45 -45.92 15.99
CA ILE A 612 -10.80 -44.56 16.42
C ILE A 612 -11.35 -44.57 17.84
N GLU A 613 -12.22 -45.53 18.17
CA GLU A 613 -12.75 -45.73 19.51
C GLU A 613 -11.61 -46.03 20.49
N SER A 614 -10.72 -46.96 20.13
CA SER A 614 -9.51 -47.26 20.91
C SER A 614 -8.62 -46.03 21.12
N ALA A 615 -8.44 -45.21 20.08
CA ALA A 615 -7.65 -43.98 20.17
C ALA A 615 -8.31 -42.92 21.08
N ARG A 616 -9.64 -42.80 21.04
CA ARG A 616 -10.40 -41.90 21.95
C ARG A 616 -10.31 -42.37 23.41
N GLU A 617 -10.35 -43.68 23.66
CA GLU A 617 -10.14 -44.23 25.00
C GLU A 617 -8.73 -43.94 25.53
N LEU A 618 -7.70 -44.15 24.70
CA LEU A 618 -6.29 -43.87 25.07
C LEU A 618 -6.00 -42.38 25.26
N TYR A 619 -6.69 -41.50 24.51
CA TYR A 619 -6.55 -40.05 24.65
C TYR A 619 -7.01 -39.55 26.03
N GLY A 620 -7.87 -40.31 26.71
CA GLY A 620 -8.31 -40.07 28.08
C GLY A 620 -9.40 -38.99 28.19
N SER A 621 -10.17 -39.07 29.28
CA SER A 621 -11.31 -38.17 29.52
C SER A 621 -10.89 -36.71 29.72
N ALA A 622 -9.81 -36.45 30.48
CA ALA A 622 -9.37 -35.09 30.80
C ALA A 622 -9.04 -34.25 29.55
N SER A 623 -8.33 -34.84 28.58
CA SER A 623 -7.99 -34.16 27.32
C SER A 623 -9.21 -33.99 26.41
N ALA A 624 -10.14 -34.94 26.44
CA ALA A 624 -11.40 -34.86 25.70
C ALA A 624 -12.30 -33.74 26.24
N GLU A 625 -12.43 -33.62 27.58
CA GLU A 625 -13.21 -32.56 28.24
C GLU A 625 -12.71 -31.16 27.88
N ILE A 626 -11.39 -30.94 27.86
CA ILE A 626 -10.81 -29.66 27.43
C ILE A 626 -11.16 -29.35 25.98
N ASN A 627 -11.06 -30.33 25.08
CA ASN A 627 -11.42 -30.13 23.68
C ASN A 627 -12.92 -29.81 23.52
N GLU A 628 -13.81 -30.41 24.30
CA GLU A 628 -15.24 -30.08 24.31
C GLU A 628 -15.51 -28.65 24.81
N VAL A 629 -14.79 -28.18 25.83
CA VAL A 629 -14.90 -26.78 26.26
C VAL A 629 -14.43 -25.83 25.16
N ILE A 630 -13.32 -26.15 24.48
CA ILE A 630 -12.85 -25.36 23.32
C ILE A 630 -13.88 -25.43 22.18
N LEU A 631 -14.56 -26.57 22.01
CA LEU A 631 -15.65 -26.74 21.05
C LEU A 631 -16.75 -25.71 21.28
N ASP A 632 -17.23 -25.65 22.51
CA ASP A 632 -18.27 -24.72 22.91
C ASP A 632 -17.80 -23.26 22.80
N MET A 633 -16.57 -22.94 23.22
CA MET A 633 -16.02 -21.58 23.10
C MET A 633 -16.00 -21.07 21.65
N GLU A 634 -15.57 -21.88 20.70
CA GLU A 634 -15.59 -21.50 19.28
C GLU A 634 -17.03 -21.34 18.76
N ARG A 635 -17.95 -22.26 19.09
CA ARG A 635 -19.36 -22.17 18.70
C ARG A 635 -20.01 -20.90 19.25
N TYR A 636 -19.83 -20.61 20.53
CA TYR A 636 -20.31 -19.39 21.16
C TYR A 636 -19.73 -18.15 20.48
N LYS A 637 -18.45 -18.16 20.12
CA LYS A 637 -17.82 -17.04 19.42
C LYS A 637 -18.38 -16.85 18.01
N GLN A 638 -18.56 -17.92 17.23
CA GLN A 638 -19.14 -17.86 15.88
C GLN A 638 -20.59 -17.34 15.94
N GLU A 639 -21.39 -17.86 16.89
CA GLU A 639 -22.76 -17.42 17.09
C GLU A 639 -22.82 -15.94 17.53
N TYR A 640 -21.93 -15.52 18.42
CA TYR A 640 -21.81 -14.13 18.82
C TYR A 640 -21.44 -13.22 17.64
N GLN A 641 -20.50 -13.65 16.78
CA GLN A 641 -20.17 -12.92 15.55
C GLN A 641 -21.35 -12.84 14.58
N ARG A 642 -22.14 -13.92 14.44
CA ARG A 642 -23.36 -13.92 13.62
C ARG A 642 -24.37 -12.90 14.15
N LEU A 643 -24.64 -12.93 15.46
CA LEU A 643 -25.54 -11.98 16.13
C LEU A 643 -25.06 -10.54 15.99
N LEU A 644 -23.76 -10.27 16.11
CA LEU A 644 -23.17 -8.95 15.87
C LEU A 644 -23.34 -8.48 14.43
N ASN A 645 -23.22 -9.37 13.45
CA ASN A 645 -23.43 -9.02 12.05
C ASN A 645 -24.92 -8.72 11.77
N GLU A 646 -25.83 -9.53 12.33
CA GLU A 646 -27.27 -9.29 12.25
C GLU A 646 -27.64 -7.95 12.91
N SER A 647 -27.11 -7.67 14.10
CA SER A 647 -27.37 -6.41 14.80
C SER A 647 -26.89 -5.20 13.99
N ARG A 648 -25.70 -5.27 13.36
CA ARG A 648 -25.20 -4.22 12.45
C ARG A 648 -26.13 -3.97 11.28
N VAL A 649 -26.70 -5.03 10.69
CA VAL A 649 -27.68 -4.91 9.60
C VAL A 649 -28.96 -4.25 10.10
N TYR A 650 -29.51 -4.69 11.24
CA TYR A 650 -30.70 -4.09 11.83
C TYR A 650 -30.49 -2.61 12.21
N ILE A 651 -29.32 -2.25 12.75
CA ILE A 651 -28.97 -0.87 13.07
C ILE A 651 -28.91 -0.02 11.80
N ARG A 652 -28.32 -0.53 10.71
CA ARG A 652 -28.29 0.16 9.42
C ARG A 652 -29.70 0.40 8.87
N LEU A 653 -30.53 -0.65 8.82
CA LEU A 653 -31.91 -0.56 8.34
C LEU A 653 -32.74 0.39 9.21
N SER A 654 -32.56 0.36 10.53
CA SER A 654 -33.22 1.27 11.46
C SER A 654 -32.83 2.73 11.20
N ARG A 655 -31.55 3.01 10.94
CA ARG A 655 -31.08 4.36 10.57
C ARG A 655 -31.70 4.83 9.24
N GLU A 656 -31.68 4.00 8.20
CA GLU A 656 -32.29 4.33 6.90
C GLU A 656 -33.80 4.58 7.01
N LEU A 657 -34.53 3.74 7.77
CA LEU A 657 -35.95 3.95 8.04
C LEU A 657 -36.20 5.24 8.83
N HIS A 658 -35.35 5.55 9.80
CA HIS A 658 -35.46 6.78 10.58
C HIS A 658 -35.26 8.03 9.70
N GLU A 659 -34.26 8.04 8.82
CA GLU A 659 -34.05 9.12 7.85
C GLU A 659 -35.23 9.27 6.88
N ASN A 660 -35.78 8.15 6.40
CA ASN A 660 -36.97 8.13 5.54
C ASN A 660 -38.22 8.66 6.25
N LEU A 661 -38.39 8.36 7.54
CA LEU A 661 -39.50 8.91 8.34
C LEU A 661 -39.34 10.41 8.57
N LEU A 662 -38.13 10.89 8.84
CA LEU A 662 -37.87 12.33 9.00
C LEU A 662 -38.16 13.09 7.71
N THR A 663 -37.77 12.55 6.55
CA THR A 663 -38.09 13.15 5.25
C THR A 663 -39.58 13.11 4.94
N ALA A 664 -40.27 11.99 5.21
CA ALA A 664 -41.72 11.89 5.07
C ALA A 664 -42.48 12.87 5.98
N GLN A 665 -42.07 12.98 7.24
CA GLN A 665 -42.65 13.92 8.20
C GLN A 665 -42.48 15.37 7.73
N LYS A 666 -41.31 15.72 7.19
CA LYS A 666 -41.07 17.04 6.58
C LYS A 666 -41.98 17.28 5.39
N ASN A 667 -42.13 16.30 4.49
CA ASN A 667 -43.00 16.39 3.33
C ASN A 667 -44.48 16.57 3.71
N ILE A 668 -44.97 15.85 4.72
CA ILE A 668 -46.34 15.98 5.24
C ILE A 668 -46.56 17.38 5.83
N ASN A 669 -45.60 17.88 6.61
CA ASN A 669 -45.68 19.23 7.17
C ASN A 669 -45.69 20.31 6.07
N ASP A 670 -44.83 20.17 5.06
CA ASP A 670 -44.78 21.08 3.90
C ASP A 670 -46.07 21.02 3.08
N HIS A 671 -46.67 19.83 2.94
CA HIS A 671 -47.94 19.69 2.23
C HIS A 671 -49.12 20.26 3.02
N SER A 672 -49.19 19.97 4.32
CA SER A 672 -50.21 20.48 5.25
C SER A 672 -50.19 22.01 5.33
N THR A 673 -49.00 22.63 5.37
CA THR A 673 -48.86 24.08 5.35
C THR A 673 -49.30 24.70 4.01
N LYS A 674 -48.98 24.07 2.88
CA LYS A 674 -49.46 24.48 1.55
C LYS A 674 -50.98 24.39 1.43
N GLU A 675 -51.59 23.30 1.89
CA GLU A 675 -53.05 23.13 1.87
C GLU A 675 -53.75 24.15 2.76
N ARG A 676 -53.27 24.35 4.00
CA ARG A 676 -53.80 25.40 4.89
C ARG A 676 -53.71 26.78 4.25
N ARG A 677 -52.63 27.07 3.52
CA ARG A 677 -52.48 28.34 2.79
C ARG A 677 -53.52 28.48 1.68
N LYS A 678 -53.75 27.43 0.88
CA LYS A 678 -54.78 27.42 -0.18
C LYS A 678 -56.18 27.58 0.41
N MET A 679 -56.53 26.78 1.40
CA MET A 679 -57.83 26.84 2.09
C MET A 679 -58.07 28.23 2.70
N ARG A 680 -57.05 28.84 3.33
CA ARG A 680 -57.15 30.22 3.86
C ARG A 680 -57.37 31.25 2.75
N GLN A 681 -56.72 31.11 1.60
CA GLN A 681 -56.92 31.98 0.44
C GLN A 681 -58.34 31.84 -0.14
N GLU A 682 -58.84 30.61 -0.28
CA GLU A 682 -60.21 30.35 -0.74
C GLU A 682 -61.26 30.89 0.24
N LEU A 683 -61.04 30.70 1.55
CA LEU A 683 -61.97 31.13 2.59
C LEU A 683 -62.01 32.66 2.73
N THR A 684 -60.87 33.34 2.54
CA THR A 684 -60.81 34.81 2.46
C THR A 684 -61.47 35.35 1.18
N GLN A 685 -61.29 34.68 0.04
CA GLN A 685 -62.00 35.01 -1.20
C GLN A 685 -63.51 34.82 -1.06
N ALA A 686 -63.97 33.65 -0.58
CA ALA A 686 -65.39 33.37 -0.32
C ALA A 686 -65.98 34.35 0.71
N GLY A 687 -65.23 34.68 1.77
CA GLY A 687 -65.63 35.68 2.76
C GLY A 687 -65.75 37.08 2.17
N SER A 688 -64.83 37.49 1.29
CA SER A 688 -64.89 38.77 0.58
C SER A 688 -66.09 38.84 -0.38
N MET A 689 -66.35 37.74 -1.10
CA MET A 689 -67.51 37.59 -1.98
C MET A 689 -68.81 37.68 -1.19
N THR A 690 -68.93 36.94 -0.09
CA THR A 690 -70.10 36.95 0.80
C THR A 690 -70.33 38.33 1.43
N ARG A 691 -69.26 39.01 1.88
CA ARG A 691 -69.36 40.39 2.39
C ARG A 691 -69.79 41.35 1.30
N SER A 692 -69.29 41.19 0.07
CA SER A 692 -69.67 42.04 -1.05
C SER A 692 -71.13 41.83 -1.48
N THR A 693 -71.62 40.59 -1.50
CA THR A 693 -73.02 40.27 -1.78
C THR A 693 -73.90 40.80 -0.65
N LEU A 694 -73.59 40.49 0.62
CA LEU A 694 -74.32 41.02 1.78
C LEU A 694 -74.38 42.55 1.77
N ARG A 695 -73.27 43.24 1.48
CA ARG A 695 -73.23 44.70 1.39
C ARG A 695 -74.10 45.22 0.24
N ARG A 696 -74.07 44.58 -0.93
CA ARG A 696 -74.98 44.90 -2.05
C ARG A 696 -76.44 44.70 -1.66
N THR A 697 -76.79 43.58 -1.02
CA THR A 697 -78.16 43.29 -0.57
C THR A 697 -78.62 44.28 0.51
N LEU A 698 -77.77 44.59 1.50
CA LEU A 698 -78.07 45.61 2.53
C LEU A 698 -78.22 47.01 1.94
N GLN A 699 -77.43 47.37 0.92
CA GLN A 699 -77.61 48.63 0.19
C GLN A 699 -78.93 48.66 -0.59
N GLN A 700 -79.31 47.55 -1.23
CA GLN A 700 -80.62 47.39 -1.87
C GLN A 700 -81.77 47.53 -0.85
N PHE A 701 -81.65 46.90 0.33
CA PHE A 701 -82.64 47.02 1.41
C PHE A 701 -82.70 48.44 1.99
N ARG A 702 -81.56 49.11 2.20
CA ARG A 702 -81.53 50.50 2.72
C ARG A 702 -82.08 51.51 1.72
N SER A 703 -81.82 51.33 0.43
CA SER A 703 -82.40 52.19 -0.62
C SER A 703 -83.92 51.98 -0.75
N SER A 704 -84.45 50.82 -0.34
CA SER A 704 -85.90 50.59 -0.23
C SER A 704 -86.51 51.04 1.11
N ALA A 705 -85.76 51.07 2.22
CA ALA A 705 -86.26 51.37 3.57
C ALA A 705 -86.22 52.86 3.98
N GLY A 706 -86.01 53.80 3.05
CA GLY A 706 -86.01 55.25 3.31
C GLY A 706 -87.35 55.88 3.73
N LYS A 707 -88.29 55.12 4.30
CA LYS A 707 -89.58 55.62 4.79
C LYS A 707 -89.92 54.97 6.12
N SER A 708 -90.21 55.83 7.11
CA SER A 708 -90.75 55.56 8.46
C SER A 708 -89.77 55.32 9.62
N SER A 709 -89.78 56.31 10.51
CA SER A 709 -89.74 56.27 11.99
C SER A 709 -88.73 55.36 12.67
N GLN A 710 -87.64 55.93 13.20
CA GLN A 710 -87.54 56.46 14.57
C GLN A 710 -87.74 55.41 15.68
N SER A 711 -86.73 55.40 16.57
CA SER A 711 -86.86 55.26 18.03
C SER A 711 -86.45 53.91 18.64
N LYS A 712 -85.27 53.96 19.27
CA LYS A 712 -84.98 53.42 20.62
C LYS A 712 -84.95 51.90 20.83
N VAL A 713 -84.07 51.20 20.09
CA VAL A 713 -83.45 49.94 20.57
C VAL A 713 -81.91 50.07 20.64
N ALA A 714 -81.40 51.30 20.74
CA ALA A 714 -79.96 51.57 20.68
C ALA A 714 -79.21 51.46 22.02
N THR A 715 -79.85 51.09 23.14
CA THR A 715 -79.19 51.12 24.47
C THR A 715 -79.01 49.77 25.16
N GLN A 716 -79.30 48.64 24.51
CA GLN A 716 -79.01 47.29 25.06
C GLN A 716 -77.95 46.49 24.28
N LEU A 717 -77.30 47.09 23.27
CA LEU A 717 -76.23 46.44 22.50
C LEU A 717 -74.81 46.94 22.80
N GLN A 718 -74.61 47.88 23.74
CA GLN A 718 -73.27 48.38 24.07
C GLN A 718 -72.56 47.67 25.23
N THR A 719 -73.20 46.72 25.93
CA THR A 719 -72.55 45.93 27.00
C THR A 719 -72.02 44.56 26.56
N LYS A 720 -72.14 44.19 25.27
CA LYS A 720 -71.53 42.95 24.71
C LYS A 720 -70.43 43.19 23.65
N VAL A 721 -70.06 44.44 23.38
CA VAL A 721 -69.06 44.80 22.33
C VAL A 721 -67.78 45.42 22.91
N LYS A 722 -67.60 45.47 24.23
CA LYS A 722 -66.33 45.90 24.87
C LYS A 722 -65.38 44.77 25.27
N THR A 723 -65.71 43.51 24.95
CA THR A 723 -64.79 42.36 25.06
C THR A 723 -64.42 41.76 23.71
N THR A 724 -64.61 42.49 22.61
CA THR A 724 -64.26 42.02 21.24
C THR A 724 -63.33 42.99 20.50
N LYS A 725 -62.38 43.63 21.19
CA LYS A 725 -61.34 44.44 20.53
C LYS A 725 -59.88 44.07 20.81
N ASP A 726 -59.59 43.17 21.75
CA ASP A 726 -58.23 42.63 21.90
C ASP A 726 -58.34 41.11 22.05
N GLU A 727 -58.23 40.42 20.91
CA GLU A 727 -57.82 39.01 20.69
C GLU A 727 -58.43 38.44 19.39
N ASP A 728 -58.34 39.22 18.30
CA ASP A 728 -58.65 38.74 16.93
C ASP A 728 -57.41 38.10 16.25
N ASN A 729 -56.56 37.44 17.05
CA ASN A 729 -55.38 36.69 16.58
C ASN A 729 -55.34 35.29 17.20
N GLY A 730 -56.42 34.53 17.02
CA GLY A 730 -56.54 33.20 17.63
C GLY A 730 -57.34 32.16 16.84
N ILE A 731 -57.75 32.41 15.59
CA ILE A 731 -58.37 31.37 14.76
C ILE A 731 -57.26 30.49 14.15
N ARG A 732 -56.64 29.66 14.98
CA ARG A 732 -56.04 28.40 14.53
C ARG A 732 -56.99 27.30 14.96
N SER A 733 -57.87 26.95 14.02
CA SER A 733 -58.62 25.70 13.98
C SER A 733 -57.65 24.53 14.12
N SER A 734 -57.35 24.15 15.36
CA SER A 734 -56.86 22.83 15.69
C SER A 734 -58.08 21.92 15.69
N SER A 735 -58.39 21.36 14.52
CA SER A 735 -59.06 20.06 14.43
C SER A 735 -58.08 19.01 14.97
N VAL A 736 -57.83 19.05 16.28
CA VAL A 736 -57.28 17.92 17.02
C VAL A 736 -58.52 17.20 17.49
N VAL A 737 -58.71 16.01 16.92
CA VAL A 737 -59.70 15.02 17.33
C VAL A 737 -60.00 15.16 18.82
N GLU A 738 -61.22 15.55 19.12
CA GLU A 738 -61.77 15.67 20.46
C GLU A 738 -61.62 14.30 21.14
N ARG A 739 -60.54 14.12 21.91
CA ARG A 739 -60.43 13.00 22.84
C ARG A 739 -61.52 13.24 23.88
N ARG A 740 -62.66 12.54 23.70
CA ARG A 740 -63.67 12.44 24.75
C ARG A 740 -62.97 12.09 26.07
N PRO A 741 -63.17 12.86 27.14
CA PRO A 741 -62.68 12.49 28.46
C PRO A 741 -63.29 11.12 28.80
N LEU A 742 -62.43 10.14 29.06
CA LEU A 742 -62.88 8.89 29.67
C LEU A 742 -63.39 9.22 31.08
N PRO A 743 -64.60 8.78 31.46
CA PRO A 743 -65.19 9.13 32.75
C PRO A 743 -64.30 8.67 33.92
N GLU A 744 -64.14 9.56 34.88
CA GLU A 744 -63.43 9.31 36.13
C GLU A 744 -64.01 8.09 36.86
N ALA A 745 -63.11 7.16 37.20
CA ALA A 745 -63.24 6.22 38.31
C ALA A 745 -64.55 5.40 38.41
N ALA A 746 -64.91 4.67 37.35
CA ALA A 746 -65.66 3.43 37.55
C ALA A 746 -64.68 2.38 38.11
N ALA A 747 -64.91 1.93 39.35
CA ALA A 747 -64.10 0.95 40.06
C ALA A 747 -63.61 -0.18 39.12
N GLN A 748 -62.29 -0.25 38.92
CA GLN A 748 -61.64 -1.24 38.06
C GLN A 748 -62.00 -2.66 38.52
N LYS A 749 -62.98 -3.27 37.87
CA LYS A 749 -63.22 -4.71 37.98
C LYS A 749 -62.01 -5.43 37.40
N VAL A 750 -61.45 -6.37 38.14
CA VAL A 750 -60.36 -7.22 37.68
C VAL A 750 -60.90 -8.06 36.52
N PRO A 751 -60.32 -7.97 35.30
CA PRO A 751 -60.80 -8.72 34.15
C PRO A 751 -60.51 -10.22 34.30
N GLU A 752 -61.46 -11.07 33.91
CA GLU A 752 -61.34 -12.52 34.00
C GLU A 752 -60.34 -13.08 32.96
N VAL A 753 -59.71 -14.20 33.28
CA VAL A 753 -58.79 -14.89 32.37
C VAL A 753 -59.56 -15.33 31.12
N GLY A 754 -59.06 -14.94 29.95
CA GLY A 754 -59.69 -15.15 28.64
C GLY A 754 -60.39 -13.90 28.07
N SER A 755 -60.65 -12.86 28.87
CA SER A 755 -61.28 -11.63 28.38
C SER A 755 -60.34 -10.79 27.49
N SER A 756 -60.93 -10.06 26.54
CA SER A 756 -60.19 -9.09 25.73
C SER A 756 -60.24 -7.72 26.40
N VAL A 757 -59.07 -7.13 26.64
CA VAL A 757 -58.89 -5.85 27.33
C VAL A 757 -58.08 -4.89 26.46
N PHE A 758 -58.24 -3.59 26.67
CA PHE A 758 -57.47 -2.57 25.97
C PHE A 758 -56.31 -2.06 26.84
N VAL A 759 -55.08 -2.15 26.33
CA VAL A 759 -53.88 -1.68 27.03
C VAL A 759 -53.61 -0.23 26.61
N SER A 760 -53.82 0.71 27.53
CA SER A 760 -53.71 2.16 27.27
C SER A 760 -52.29 2.59 26.90
N SER A 761 -51.27 1.98 27.51
CA SER A 761 -49.85 2.26 27.22
C SER A 761 -49.40 1.83 25.81
N LEU A 762 -50.09 0.86 25.20
CA LEU A 762 -49.78 0.35 23.85
C LEU A 762 -50.80 0.77 22.79
N GLY A 763 -51.97 1.28 23.19
CA GLY A 763 -53.06 1.60 22.27
C GLY A 763 -53.61 0.37 21.52
N LYS A 764 -53.49 -0.83 22.09
CA LYS A 764 -53.85 -2.10 21.44
C LYS A 764 -54.76 -2.95 22.31
N LYS A 765 -55.60 -3.77 21.66
CA LYS A 765 -56.36 -4.85 22.30
C LYS A 765 -55.44 -6.02 22.65
N ALA A 766 -55.67 -6.63 23.79
CA ALA A 766 -54.91 -7.75 24.33
C ALA A 766 -55.88 -8.78 24.93
N THR A 767 -55.45 -10.03 25.08
CA THR A 767 -56.22 -11.08 25.76
C THR A 767 -55.58 -11.39 27.10
N VAL A 768 -56.36 -11.43 28.18
CA VAL A 768 -55.87 -11.74 29.53
C VAL A 768 -55.55 -13.23 29.65
N LEU A 769 -54.29 -13.56 29.91
CA LEU A 769 -53.82 -14.94 30.08
C LEU A 769 -53.74 -15.37 31.54
N LYS A 770 -53.39 -14.46 32.44
CA LYS A 770 -53.25 -14.74 33.88
C LYS A 770 -53.35 -13.45 34.68
N VAL A 771 -54.04 -13.48 35.80
CA VAL A 771 -54.12 -12.34 36.74
C VAL A 771 -53.26 -12.66 37.97
N GLU A 772 -52.28 -11.82 38.29
CA GLU A 772 -51.45 -11.92 39.50
C GLU A 772 -51.94 -10.91 40.55
N HIS A 773 -52.89 -11.34 41.39
CA HIS A 773 -53.49 -10.48 42.43
C HIS A 773 -52.46 -9.92 43.43
N SER A 774 -51.41 -10.68 43.75
CA SER A 774 -50.38 -10.27 44.72
C SER A 774 -49.55 -9.07 44.25
N LYS A 775 -49.40 -8.88 42.94
CA LYS A 775 -48.56 -7.82 42.34
C LYS A 775 -49.35 -6.71 41.65
N LYS A 776 -50.69 -6.78 41.61
CA LYS A 776 -51.56 -5.88 40.82
C LYS A 776 -51.17 -5.82 39.34
N GLU A 777 -50.74 -6.96 38.79
CA GLU A 777 -50.32 -7.11 37.40
C GLU A 777 -51.13 -8.21 36.70
N ILE A 778 -51.29 -8.08 35.39
CA ILE A 778 -51.99 -9.03 34.52
C ILE A 778 -51.06 -9.42 33.39
N LEU A 779 -50.90 -10.72 33.15
CA LEU A 779 -50.25 -11.24 31.96
C LEU A 779 -51.25 -11.19 30.80
N VAL A 780 -50.92 -10.42 29.76
CA VAL A 780 -51.75 -10.28 28.55
C VAL A 780 -51.01 -10.72 27.30
N GLN A 781 -51.75 -11.15 26.29
CA GLN A 781 -51.24 -11.47 24.96
C GLN A 781 -51.64 -10.38 23.96
N VAL A 782 -50.66 -9.77 23.31
CA VAL A 782 -50.84 -8.77 22.25
C VAL A 782 -50.28 -9.37 20.96
N GLY A 783 -51.15 -9.95 20.13
CA GLY A 783 -50.74 -10.71 18.95
C GLY A 783 -49.91 -11.95 19.34
N ILE A 784 -48.63 -11.95 18.97
CA ILE A 784 -47.68 -13.06 19.21
C ILE A 784 -46.92 -12.90 20.54
N MET A 785 -46.98 -11.73 21.18
CA MET A 785 -46.21 -11.40 22.37
C MET A 785 -47.01 -11.58 23.65
N LYS A 786 -46.37 -12.07 24.71
CA LYS A 786 -46.91 -12.13 26.08
C LYS A 786 -46.17 -11.13 26.96
N MET A 787 -46.88 -10.38 27.79
CA MET A 787 -46.29 -9.35 28.66
C MET A 787 -47.09 -9.15 29.94
N LYS A 788 -46.43 -8.61 30.97
CA LYS A 788 -47.08 -8.18 32.22
C LYS A 788 -47.42 -6.71 32.17
N VAL A 789 -48.67 -6.36 32.45
CA VAL A 789 -49.18 -4.99 32.44
C VAL A 789 -49.83 -4.71 33.80
N LYS A 790 -49.66 -3.49 34.31
CA LYS A 790 -50.30 -3.06 35.57
C LYS A 790 -51.81 -2.96 35.37
N LEU A 791 -52.59 -3.31 36.40
CA LEU A 791 -54.06 -3.23 36.34
C LEU A 791 -54.58 -1.82 35.99
N THR A 792 -53.81 -0.78 36.31
CA THR A 792 -54.12 0.63 36.01
C THR A 792 -54.09 0.95 34.51
N ASP A 793 -53.32 0.21 33.73
CA ASP A 793 -53.09 0.47 32.31
C ASP A 793 -54.05 -0.32 31.42
N VAL A 794 -54.99 -1.04 32.03
CA VAL A 794 -55.92 -1.95 31.37
C VAL A 794 -57.34 -1.41 31.54
N VAL A 795 -58.02 -1.19 30.41
CA VAL A 795 -59.45 -0.90 30.37
C VAL A 795 -60.16 -2.17 29.91
N ALA A 796 -61.11 -2.66 30.71
CA ALA A 796 -61.92 -3.83 30.38
C ALA A 796 -62.80 -3.59 29.14
#